data_AF-A0A850ZM02-F1
#
_entry.id   AF-A0A850ZM02-F1
#
_cell.length_a   1.000
_cell.length_b   1.000
_cell.length_c   1.000
_cell.angle_alpha   90.00
_cell.angle_beta   90.00
_cell.angle_gamma   90.00
#
_symmetry.space_group_name_H-M   'P 1'
#
loop_
_entity.id
_entity.type
_entity.pdbx_description
1 polymer ?
#
loop_
_entity_poly.entity_id
_entity_poly.type
_entity_poly.pdbx_seq_one_letter_code
_entity_poly.pdbx_strand_id
1 'polypeptide(L)'
;PLRLLAAACLLALSRCKTVRYRTDEEGAPGTVIGTLADEMPVKAPGEMSFRLMRQFSNSSLVRVREEDGQLSIGEAGLDRERLCGQAPQCVLAFDVVSCWRERYRLVHVELEVRDINDNAPRFPHAQMALEVSESAAPGTRLPLEVAVDEDVGSNSIQSFQVSLNSHFGVEAQTRADGARCADLVLLQELDRERQPSYTLELVAKDGGSPARSGTATVHVRVLDANDNSPTFAQSSVTVELPEDAPPGSLLLDLDAADPDEGPNGEVVYAFSSQVPPEARRLFRLDPRSGHLTLEAAVDYERTRTYELDVRAQDRGASPRAATCTVVVRLTDVNDNAPRISISALRGAASAAGVAYVSEAAATESFVALVSATDRDSGANGQVRCSLRGHDHFALQRAYEDSYMIVTTAALDRERIPEYNLTVVAEDLGSPPFKTIRQYTVRVSDENDNAPLFAKPLYEVAVPENNPPGAYITTVVARDPDLGHNGKVTYRLLETQVMGAPISTYVSVDPATGAIYALRTFNYEILKQLDLRIQATDGGSPQLSSSTVVKVRMVDQNDNPPVIIHPVLTNGTVEIGVSSKTSRDSLVAQIKARDADDGANAELTFAFLEESQQDLFTINPSTGDIVLRGDLSEELGQLFKVILTVTDNGRPPLSTTATVNFLVTATAPSSIQDVAKPSSWEGKALQWDIPLIVIIVLAGSCTLLLVAIITIATTCNRRKKGNNIKNNTALKDQIDISHLEKGHQEEGSQRGNMFEVRTFPSKTSFASPDPSPAAEEISTTESGSDSTCLYEGQKRLRGQNGEGFTATPSYNKEPAPPVAIWKGHSFNTISGREAEKFSGKDSGKGDSDFNDSDSDISGDALKKDLITHMQNGLWACTAECKILGHSDRCWSPSCGRANPHPSPHPSAPLSTFCKSTSLPRDPLRRDNFYQAQLPKTVGLQSVYEKVLHRDFDRTITLLSPPHPARLPDLQEIGVPLFSAPSTRYLGPQTEATEKA
;
A
#
# COMPACT_ATOMS: atom_id res chain seq x y z
N PRO A 1 6.53 140.53 57.78
CA PRO A 1 7.17 139.74 58.86
C PRO A 1 7.80 138.44 58.30
N LEU A 2 9.09 138.35 57.96
CA LEU A 2 10.28 139.09 58.43
C LEU A 2 10.49 138.99 59.96
N ARG A 3 11.67 138.45 60.35
CA ARG A 3 12.16 138.16 61.73
C ARG A 3 11.83 136.80 62.39
N LEU A 4 11.75 135.70 61.62
CA LEU A 4 12.05 134.35 62.14
C LEU A 4 13.07 133.55 61.28
N LEU A 5 13.42 134.06 60.11
CA LEU A 5 14.45 133.54 59.20
C LEU A 5 15.91 133.83 59.64
N ALA A 6 16.14 134.15 60.92
CA ALA A 6 17.38 134.77 61.39
C ALA A 6 18.17 133.95 62.44
N ALA A 7 17.68 132.78 62.86
CA ALA A 7 18.31 131.96 63.90
C ALA A 7 19.05 130.72 63.36
N ALA A 8 18.61 130.12 62.25
CA ALA A 8 19.23 128.92 61.68
C ALA A 8 20.42 129.22 60.74
N CYS A 9 20.43 130.38 60.07
CA CYS A 9 21.43 130.74 59.07
C CYS A 9 22.78 131.24 59.64
N LEU A 10 23.10 130.92 60.90
CA LEU A 10 24.34 131.33 61.59
C LEU A 10 25.27 130.19 62.02
N LEU A 11 24.94 128.93 61.68
CA LEU A 11 25.88 127.80 61.70
C LEU A 11 26.16 127.29 60.28
N ALA A 12 26.64 128.20 59.43
CA ALA A 12 27.19 127.83 58.13
C ALA A 12 28.58 127.18 58.28
N LEU A 13 28.87 126.19 57.43
CA LEU A 13 30.23 125.72 57.10
C LEU A 13 31.04 125.02 58.22
N SER A 14 30.47 124.00 58.86
CA SER A 14 31.28 122.84 59.26
C SER A 14 31.47 121.91 58.06
N ARG A 15 32.68 121.88 57.46
CA ARG A 15 33.03 120.86 56.46
C ARG A 15 33.14 119.52 57.19
N CYS A 16 32.12 118.68 57.12
CA CYS A 16 32.26 117.28 57.48
C CYS A 16 33.19 116.63 56.45
N LYS A 17 34.42 116.29 56.86
CA LYS A 17 35.38 115.60 56.01
C LYS A 17 35.19 114.10 56.25
N THR A 18 34.65 113.39 55.28
CA THR A 18 34.77 111.93 55.24
C THR A 18 36.24 111.57 55.05
N VAL A 19 36.78 110.75 55.94
CA VAL A 19 38.12 110.18 55.84
C VAL A 19 37.96 108.70 55.51
N ARG A 20 38.67 108.23 54.48
CA ARG A 20 38.65 106.85 54.04
C ARG A 20 39.94 106.16 54.43
N TYR A 21 39.81 105.07 55.18
CA TYR A 21 40.93 104.17 55.47
C TYR A 21 40.64 102.78 54.90
N ARG A 22 41.71 102.02 54.75
CA ARG A 22 41.68 100.62 54.34
C ARG A 22 42.43 99.82 55.39
N THR A 23 41.87 98.68 55.76
CA THR A 23 42.56 97.64 56.50
C THR A 23 42.28 96.32 55.80
N ASP A 24 43.27 95.44 55.80
CA ASP A 24 43.02 94.04 55.50
C ASP A 24 42.43 93.40 56.79
N GLU A 25 41.65 92.35 56.64
CA GLU A 25 41.00 91.64 57.76
C GLU A 25 41.96 90.70 58.52
N GLU A 26 41.49 90.03 59.57
CA GLU A 26 42.27 89.18 60.50
C GLU A 26 43.58 89.82 61.02
N GLY A 27 43.70 91.13 60.87
CA GLY A 27 44.85 91.91 61.31
C GLY A 27 44.94 91.91 62.83
N ALA A 28 46.13 91.63 63.35
CA ALA A 28 46.36 91.46 64.78
C ALA A 28 45.83 92.66 65.61
N PRO A 29 45.14 92.45 66.74
CA PRO A 29 44.67 93.52 67.60
C PRO A 29 45.78 94.52 67.96
N GLY A 30 45.50 95.81 67.77
CA GLY A 30 46.47 96.90 67.89
C GLY A 30 47.15 97.31 66.58
N THR A 31 46.95 96.58 65.47
CA THR A 31 47.44 97.00 64.13
C THR A 31 46.91 98.38 63.77
N VAL A 32 47.81 99.28 63.35
CA VAL A 32 47.50 100.69 63.08
C VAL A 32 46.92 100.84 61.68
N ILE A 33 45.69 101.34 61.60
CA ILE A 33 44.93 101.59 60.37
C ILE A 33 45.28 102.97 59.79
N GLY A 34 45.54 103.96 60.66
CA GLY A 34 45.93 105.31 60.27
C GLY A 34 45.59 106.37 61.32
N THR A 35 46.14 107.58 61.19
CA THR A 35 46.03 108.63 62.22
C THR A 35 45.17 109.81 61.75
N LEU A 36 44.08 110.09 62.47
CA LEU A 36 43.14 111.17 62.09
C LEU A 36 43.74 112.58 62.22
N ALA A 37 44.75 112.80 63.07
CA ALA A 37 45.44 114.09 63.16
C ALA A 37 46.24 114.45 61.89
N ASP A 38 46.84 113.48 61.19
CA ASP A 38 47.61 113.75 59.96
C ASP A 38 46.72 114.16 58.78
N GLU A 39 45.48 113.68 58.76
CA GLU A 39 44.41 114.06 57.82
C GLU A 39 43.87 115.49 58.08
N MET A 40 44.28 116.17 59.16
CA MET A 40 43.80 117.49 59.55
C MET A 40 44.84 118.60 59.23
N PRO A 41 44.41 119.75 58.66
CA PRO A 41 45.31 120.84 58.26
C PRO A 41 45.76 121.72 59.45
N VAL A 42 46.17 121.12 60.58
CA VAL A 42 46.52 121.83 61.82
C VAL A 42 47.81 121.28 62.42
N LYS A 43 48.97 121.73 61.90
CA LYS A 43 50.29 121.43 62.46
C LYS A 43 50.77 122.55 63.38
N ALA A 44 50.23 122.60 64.60
CA ALA A 44 50.65 123.51 65.68
C ALA A 44 50.44 122.86 67.06
N PRO A 45 51.34 123.06 68.04
CA PRO A 45 51.29 122.34 69.31
C PRO A 45 50.12 122.78 70.20
N GLY A 46 49.36 121.80 70.67
CA GLY A 46 48.25 121.95 71.61
C GLY A 46 47.41 120.67 71.61
N GLU A 47 46.87 120.28 72.76
CA GLU A 47 46.12 119.04 72.91
C GLU A 47 44.92 118.98 71.95
N MET A 48 44.84 117.87 71.21
CA MET A 48 43.63 117.40 70.55
C MET A 48 43.10 116.21 71.36
N SER A 49 41.78 116.03 71.40
CA SER A 49 41.16 114.86 72.00
C SER A 49 40.18 114.23 70.99
N PHE A 50 40.37 112.96 70.67
CA PHE A 50 39.57 112.19 69.72
C PHE A 50 38.76 111.11 70.44
N ARG A 51 37.45 111.02 70.20
CA ARG A 51 36.57 109.99 70.79
C ARG A 51 35.53 109.50 69.78
N LEU A 52 35.21 108.20 69.81
CA LEU A 52 34.07 107.65 69.07
C LEU A 52 32.76 108.24 69.61
N MET A 53 31.84 108.65 68.74
CA MET A 53 30.50 109.12 69.13
C MET A 53 29.66 108.04 69.82
N ARG A 54 29.85 106.78 69.41
CA ARG A 54 29.09 105.62 69.89
C ARG A 54 29.91 104.37 69.66
N GLN A 55 30.34 103.69 70.73
CA GLN A 55 30.98 102.37 70.58
C GLN A 55 30.03 101.38 69.91
N PHE A 56 30.60 100.57 69.01
CA PHE A 56 29.92 99.38 68.48
C PHE A 56 29.59 98.43 69.63
N SER A 57 28.44 97.75 69.54
CA SER A 57 27.87 96.97 70.63
C SER A 57 28.74 95.76 71.00
N ASN A 58 29.14 95.69 72.27
CA ASN A 58 29.87 94.59 72.94
C ASN A 58 31.26 94.19 72.38
N SER A 59 31.73 94.78 71.28
CA SER A 59 33.16 94.77 70.95
C SER A 59 33.56 96.00 70.15
N SER A 60 34.69 96.62 70.53
CA SER A 60 35.27 97.73 69.75
C SER A 60 36.08 97.15 68.60
N LEU A 61 35.45 96.84 67.47
CA LEU A 61 36.13 96.37 66.25
C LEU A 61 37.28 97.31 65.83
N VAL A 62 37.07 98.62 65.99
CA VAL A 62 38.09 99.66 65.86
C VAL A 62 38.25 100.38 67.19
N ARG A 63 39.50 100.63 67.59
CA ARG A 63 39.91 101.50 68.69
C ARG A 63 40.46 102.80 68.14
N VAL A 64 40.16 103.90 68.83
CA VAL A 64 40.67 105.25 68.50
C VAL A 64 41.42 105.78 69.70
N ARG A 65 42.69 106.13 69.50
CA ARG A 65 43.55 106.68 70.54
C ARG A 65 43.23 108.16 70.76
N GLU A 66 43.07 108.58 72.01
CA GLU A 66 42.55 109.93 72.29
C GLU A 66 43.52 111.07 71.93
N GLU A 67 44.84 110.84 71.99
CA GLU A 67 45.88 111.88 71.84
C GLU A 67 46.09 112.38 70.40
N ASP A 68 45.99 111.48 69.42
CA ASP A 68 46.31 111.71 68.00
C ASP A 68 45.21 111.25 67.04
N GLY A 69 44.17 110.57 67.55
CA GLY A 69 43.13 109.99 66.75
C GLY A 69 43.60 108.79 65.93
N GLN A 70 44.63 108.07 66.37
CA GLN A 70 45.08 106.85 65.73
C GLN A 70 44.01 105.76 65.79
N LEU A 71 43.55 105.35 64.61
CA LEU A 71 42.71 104.18 64.40
C LEU A 71 43.55 102.91 64.47
N SER A 72 43.07 101.91 65.20
CA SER A 72 43.70 100.60 65.31
C SER A 72 42.66 99.49 65.41
N ILE A 73 43.00 98.27 64.96
CA ILE A 73 42.13 97.10 65.11
C ILE A 73 41.97 96.77 66.60
N GLY A 74 40.75 96.43 67.04
CA GLY A 74 40.48 96.09 68.44
C GLY A 74 40.54 94.60 68.76
N GLU A 75 40.24 94.27 70.02
CA GLU A 75 40.44 92.92 70.60
C GLU A 75 39.53 91.81 70.06
N ALA A 76 38.48 92.16 69.29
CA ALA A 76 37.61 91.17 68.64
C ALA A 76 38.02 90.84 67.19
N GLY A 77 39.12 91.43 66.70
CA GLY A 77 39.53 91.31 65.30
C GLY A 77 38.62 92.07 64.33
N LEU A 78 38.80 91.76 63.05
CA LEU A 78 37.93 92.13 61.95
C LEU A 78 37.80 90.88 61.08
N ASP A 79 36.59 90.33 61.03
CA ASP A 79 36.20 89.09 60.34
C ASP A 79 35.08 89.51 59.37
N ARG A 80 35.39 89.55 58.07
CA ARG A 80 34.58 90.21 57.03
C ARG A 80 33.40 89.34 56.63
N GLU A 81 33.54 88.03 56.63
CA GLU A 81 32.52 87.04 56.29
C GLU A 81 31.37 87.15 57.29
N ARG A 82 31.66 87.31 58.59
CA ARG A 82 30.63 87.51 59.61
C ARG A 82 30.07 88.92 59.68
N LEU A 83 30.86 89.95 59.32
CA LEU A 83 30.41 91.35 59.34
C LEU A 83 29.58 91.72 58.10
N CYS A 84 29.89 91.13 56.95
CA CYS A 84 29.42 91.55 55.63
C CYS A 84 28.97 90.38 54.72
N GLY A 85 29.34 89.13 55.02
CA GLY A 85 29.05 87.97 54.17
C GLY A 85 29.66 88.11 52.78
N GLN A 86 29.03 87.51 51.78
CA GLN A 86 29.44 87.63 50.37
C GLN A 86 29.13 89.02 49.73
N ALA A 87 28.98 90.09 50.53
CA ALA A 87 28.80 91.44 50.01
C ALA A 87 30.10 91.95 49.34
N PRO A 88 30.04 92.50 48.12
CA PRO A 88 31.23 92.84 47.32
C PRO A 88 32.01 94.07 47.83
N GLN A 89 31.52 94.75 48.88
CA GLN A 89 32.22 95.82 49.58
C GLN A 89 31.85 95.77 51.07
N CYS A 90 32.84 95.63 51.94
CA CYS A 90 32.66 95.69 53.39
C CYS A 90 33.17 97.03 53.91
N VAL A 91 32.27 97.94 54.31
CA VAL A 91 32.62 99.29 54.77
C VAL A 91 32.02 99.56 56.14
N LEU A 92 32.88 99.64 57.16
CA LEU A 92 32.52 100.02 58.51
C LEU A 92 32.51 101.55 58.63
N ALA A 93 31.33 102.15 58.66
CA ALA A 93 31.15 103.59 58.82
C ALA A 93 30.95 103.97 60.30
N PHE A 94 31.75 104.92 60.81
CA PHE A 94 31.61 105.43 62.18
C PHE A 94 32.05 106.89 62.33
N ASP A 95 31.47 107.59 63.32
CA ASP A 95 31.79 108.98 63.60
C ASP A 95 32.77 109.13 64.76
N VAL A 96 33.84 109.88 64.52
CA VAL A 96 34.81 110.31 65.53
C VAL A 96 34.64 111.81 65.77
N VAL A 97 34.44 112.23 67.02
CA VAL A 97 34.50 113.63 67.42
C VAL A 97 35.92 113.97 67.83
N SER A 98 36.45 115.04 67.24
CA SER A 98 37.69 115.69 67.68
C SER A 98 37.36 117.00 68.39
N CYS A 99 38.02 117.27 69.51
CA CYS A 99 37.95 118.54 70.22
C CYS A 99 39.31 119.25 70.18
N TRP A 100 39.31 120.53 69.79
CA TRP A 100 40.48 121.41 69.83
C TRP A 100 40.07 122.81 70.27
N ARG A 101 40.63 123.28 71.40
CA ARG A 101 40.32 124.60 72.01
C ARG A 101 38.81 124.88 72.05
N GLU A 102 38.08 123.98 72.73
CA GLU A 102 36.62 124.01 72.90
C GLU A 102 35.77 123.92 71.62
N ARG A 103 36.38 123.71 70.44
CA ARG A 103 35.67 123.47 69.19
C ARG A 103 35.60 121.98 68.90
N TYR A 104 34.39 121.44 68.95
CA TYR A 104 34.07 120.10 68.47
C TYR A 104 34.00 120.06 66.93
N ARG A 105 34.54 119.00 66.33
CA ARG A 105 34.38 118.65 64.92
C ARG A 105 34.00 117.19 64.79
N LEU A 106 32.97 116.90 64.00
CA LEU A 106 32.62 115.56 63.57
C LEU A 106 33.52 115.15 62.39
N VAL A 107 34.06 113.94 62.44
CA VAL A 107 34.81 113.30 61.35
C VAL A 107 34.11 111.99 61.05
N HIS A 108 33.54 111.88 59.85
CA HIS A 108 32.97 110.62 59.38
C HIS A 108 34.11 109.74 58.88
N VAL A 109 34.21 108.51 59.38
CA VAL A 109 35.24 107.56 58.98
C VAL A 109 34.56 106.40 58.25
N GLU A 110 34.97 106.19 57.01
CA GLU A 110 34.62 105.01 56.22
C GLU A 110 35.85 104.08 56.19
N LEU A 111 35.78 102.97 56.92
CA LEU A 111 36.83 101.94 56.91
C LEU A 111 36.43 100.82 55.97
N GLU A 112 37.09 100.76 54.82
CA GLU A 112 36.98 99.65 53.87
C GLU A 112 37.81 98.46 54.40
N VAL A 113 37.12 97.40 54.81
CA VAL A 113 37.73 96.13 55.21
C VAL A 113 37.93 95.31 53.95
N ARG A 114 39.16 94.84 53.74
CA ARG A 114 39.54 94.06 52.57
C ARG A 114 39.64 92.58 52.90
N ASP A 115 39.11 91.84 51.93
CA ASP A 115 39.07 90.40 51.82
C ASP A 115 40.47 89.75 51.81
N ILE A 116 40.68 88.76 52.68
CA ILE A 116 41.85 87.86 52.68
C ILE A 116 41.39 86.45 52.29
N ASN A 117 42.26 85.67 51.64
CA ASN A 117 41.97 84.30 51.21
C ASN A 117 42.05 83.29 52.39
N ASP A 118 41.27 83.56 53.44
CA ASP A 118 41.27 82.93 54.76
C ASP A 118 40.32 81.70 54.82
N ASN A 119 39.29 81.65 53.99
CA ASN A 119 38.50 80.44 53.76
C ASN A 119 39.09 79.61 52.61
N ALA A 120 38.34 78.60 52.17
CA ALA A 120 38.69 77.75 51.05
C ALA A 120 37.41 77.17 50.45
N PRO A 121 37.40 76.88 49.13
CA PRO A 121 36.27 76.23 48.48
C PRO A 121 35.89 74.93 49.21
N ARG A 122 34.61 74.73 49.53
CA ARG A 122 34.10 73.50 50.14
C ARG A 122 32.85 72.99 49.42
N PHE A 123 32.83 71.70 49.11
CA PHE A 123 31.62 71.05 48.58
C PHE A 123 30.66 70.71 49.73
N PRO A 124 29.33 70.75 49.52
CA PRO A 124 28.35 70.34 50.53
C PRO A 124 28.52 68.87 50.94
N HIS A 125 28.83 67.99 49.98
CA HIS A 125 29.13 66.59 50.21
C HIS A 125 30.53 66.22 49.68
N ALA A 126 31.26 65.39 50.44
CA ALA A 126 32.57 64.86 50.02
C ALA A 126 32.47 63.76 48.93
N GLN A 127 31.28 63.17 48.78
CA GLN A 127 30.92 62.22 47.74
C GLN A 127 29.60 62.66 47.11
N MET A 128 29.54 62.68 45.78
CA MET A 128 28.32 62.90 45.02
C MET A 128 28.13 61.75 44.01
N ALA A 129 26.90 61.27 43.89
CA ALA A 129 26.52 60.22 42.95
C ALA A 129 25.77 60.82 41.76
N LEU A 130 26.20 60.48 40.55
CA LEU A 130 25.54 60.86 39.30
C LEU A 130 25.17 59.59 38.54
N GLU A 131 24.04 59.60 37.84
CA GLU A 131 23.62 58.53 36.94
C GLU A 131 23.47 59.09 35.52
N VAL A 132 23.99 58.38 34.52
CA VAL A 132 23.95 58.79 33.11
C VAL A 132 23.78 57.56 32.22
N SER A 133 22.83 57.60 31.29
CA SER A 133 22.63 56.53 30.29
C SER A 133 23.85 56.43 29.38
N GLU A 134 24.27 55.23 28.99
CA GLU A 134 25.38 55.10 28.03
C GLU A 134 25.06 55.68 26.66
N SER A 135 23.80 55.56 26.24
CA SER A 135 23.22 56.20 25.06
C SER A 135 23.11 57.74 25.15
N ALA A 136 23.70 58.38 26.17
CA ALA A 136 23.83 59.82 26.25
C ALA A 136 24.85 60.33 25.22
N ALA A 137 24.42 61.22 24.33
CA ALA A 137 25.29 61.77 23.30
C ALA A 137 26.44 62.63 23.90
N PRO A 138 27.65 62.60 23.31
CA PRO A 138 28.72 63.54 23.65
C PRO A 138 28.24 65.00 23.60
N GLY A 139 28.66 65.79 24.58
CA GLY A 139 28.14 67.13 24.87
C GLY A 139 27.01 67.16 25.92
N THR A 140 26.51 66.00 26.36
CA THR A 140 25.56 65.91 27.50
C THR A 140 26.19 66.51 28.76
N ARG A 141 25.41 67.31 29.48
CA ARG A 141 25.82 68.02 30.71
C ARG A 141 25.12 67.43 31.93
N LEU A 142 25.90 67.03 32.93
CA LEU A 142 25.42 66.57 34.23
C LEU A 142 25.73 67.66 35.27
N PRO A 143 24.72 68.25 35.93
CA PRO A 143 24.95 69.36 36.86
C PRO A 143 25.66 68.86 38.12
N LEU A 144 26.74 69.55 38.52
CA LEU A 144 27.49 69.25 39.75
C LEU A 144 26.97 70.08 40.93
N GLU A 145 27.26 69.61 42.15
CA GLU A 145 27.03 70.42 43.35
C GLU A 145 27.90 71.68 43.33
N VAL A 146 27.32 72.80 43.75
CA VAL A 146 28.02 74.08 43.84
C VAL A 146 28.89 74.07 45.09
N ALA A 147 30.21 74.10 44.91
CA ALA A 147 31.12 74.43 46.00
C ALA A 147 30.85 75.85 46.52
N VAL A 148 30.89 76.01 47.84
CA VAL A 148 30.71 77.29 48.52
C VAL A 148 32.07 77.79 48.99
N ASP A 149 32.26 79.10 48.89
CA ASP A 149 33.40 79.83 49.44
C ASP A 149 32.86 81.10 50.10
N GLU A 150 33.46 81.56 51.19
CA GLU A 150 32.93 82.72 51.95
C GLU A 150 33.64 84.03 51.55
N ASP A 151 34.90 83.92 51.11
CA ASP A 151 35.74 84.96 50.51
C ASP A 151 35.10 85.53 49.21
N VAL A 152 35.45 86.77 48.82
CA VAL A 152 34.87 87.47 47.66
C VAL A 152 35.89 87.91 46.60
N GLY A 153 35.38 88.29 45.42
CA GLY A 153 36.18 88.90 44.35
C GLY A 153 37.13 87.92 43.67
N SER A 154 38.43 88.05 43.94
CA SER A 154 39.48 87.15 43.42
C SER A 154 39.66 85.90 44.27
N ASN A 155 39.35 85.99 45.56
CA ASN A 155 39.60 84.95 46.55
C ASN A 155 38.43 83.95 46.63
N SER A 156 37.29 84.27 46.01
CA SER A 156 36.26 83.28 45.71
C SER A 156 36.68 82.33 44.59
N ILE A 157 35.98 81.19 44.48
CA ILE A 157 36.19 80.15 43.45
C ILE A 157 36.35 80.75 42.03
N GLN A 158 37.51 80.52 41.41
CA GLN A 158 37.77 80.94 40.02
C GLN A 158 37.77 79.78 39.02
N SER A 159 38.08 78.54 39.45
CA SER A 159 38.17 77.40 38.54
C SER A 159 37.76 76.07 39.17
N PHE A 160 37.27 75.18 38.31
CA PHE A 160 37.02 73.78 38.62
C PHE A 160 37.93 72.91 37.74
N GLN A 161 38.42 71.80 38.30
CA GLN A 161 39.26 70.82 37.61
C GLN A 161 38.76 69.41 37.95
N VAL A 162 38.80 68.49 37.00
CA VAL A 162 38.45 67.08 37.21
C VAL A 162 39.66 66.19 36.95
N SER A 163 39.77 65.06 37.66
CA SER A 163 40.81 64.05 37.46
C SER A 163 40.94 63.62 36.01
N LEU A 164 42.18 63.48 35.53
CA LEU A 164 42.49 63.17 34.14
C LEU A 164 41.84 61.85 33.69
N ASN A 165 40.93 61.91 32.72
CA ASN A 165 40.19 60.77 32.17
C ASN A 165 39.77 61.05 30.71
N SER A 166 39.22 60.05 30.00
CA SER A 166 38.85 60.15 28.58
C SER A 166 37.40 60.58 28.31
N HIS A 167 36.45 60.29 29.20
CA HIS A 167 35.02 60.42 28.91
C HIS A 167 34.37 61.69 29.47
N PHE A 168 34.94 62.30 30.52
CA PHE A 168 34.31 63.41 31.24
C PHE A 168 35.24 64.62 31.40
N GLY A 169 34.80 65.78 30.90
CA GLY A 169 35.37 67.09 31.16
C GLY A 169 34.56 67.85 32.21
N VAL A 170 35.03 69.03 32.60
CA VAL A 170 34.30 69.95 33.48
C VAL A 170 34.20 71.32 32.82
N GLU A 171 32.98 71.86 32.71
CA GLU A 171 32.71 73.17 32.12
C GLU A 171 32.20 74.12 33.20
N ALA A 172 33.02 75.11 33.56
CA ALA A 172 32.67 76.13 34.54
C ALA A 172 31.68 77.15 33.95
N GLN A 173 30.60 77.41 34.66
CA GLN A 173 29.54 78.35 34.29
C GLN A 173 29.36 79.41 35.37
N THR A 174 28.86 80.58 35.00
CA THR A 174 28.53 81.66 35.95
C THR A 174 27.03 81.86 35.96
N ARG A 175 26.40 81.69 37.12
CA ARG A 175 24.97 81.91 37.31
C ARG A 175 24.64 83.40 37.39
N ALA A 176 23.36 83.74 37.23
CA ALA A 176 22.89 85.13 37.20
C ALA A 176 23.02 85.88 38.55
N ASP A 177 23.24 85.14 39.64
CA ASP A 177 23.59 85.62 40.98
C ASP A 177 25.10 85.92 41.15
N GLY A 178 25.93 85.59 40.15
CA GLY A 178 27.39 85.72 40.18
C GLY A 178 28.13 84.47 40.67
N ALA A 179 27.43 83.44 41.16
CA ALA A 179 28.06 82.21 41.63
C ALA A 179 28.69 81.41 40.48
N ARG A 180 29.91 80.91 40.70
CA ARG A 180 30.54 79.93 39.81
C ARG A 180 30.03 78.54 40.13
N CYS A 181 29.47 77.85 39.15
CA CYS A 181 29.19 76.42 39.22
C CYS A 181 29.92 75.69 38.09
N ALA A 182 29.78 74.37 38.03
CA ALA A 182 30.27 73.58 36.92
C ALA A 182 29.25 72.50 36.55
N ASP A 183 29.28 72.10 35.28
CA ASP A 183 28.68 70.86 34.82
C ASP A 183 29.80 69.88 34.46
N LEU A 184 29.57 68.59 34.74
CA LEU A 184 30.38 67.52 34.18
C LEU A 184 29.89 67.28 32.75
N VAL A 185 30.77 67.41 31.76
CA VAL A 185 30.42 67.33 30.34
C VAL A 185 30.96 66.03 29.75
N LEU A 186 30.08 65.24 29.14
CA LEU A 186 30.47 64.02 28.44
C LEU A 186 31.23 64.37 27.15
N LEU A 187 32.46 63.87 27.00
CA LEU A 187 33.38 64.15 25.89
C LEU A 187 33.44 63.03 24.85
N GLN A 188 33.17 61.79 25.27
CA GLN A 188 33.19 60.58 24.46
C GLN A 188 31.97 59.74 24.80
N GLU A 189 31.56 58.87 23.89
CA GLU A 189 30.50 57.90 24.14
C GLU A 189 30.85 56.97 25.33
N LEU A 190 29.82 56.41 25.94
CA LEU A 190 29.92 55.47 27.06
C LEU A 190 29.55 54.06 26.58
N ASP A 191 29.98 53.07 27.36
CA ASP A 191 29.97 51.65 27.05
C ASP A 191 30.00 50.94 28.42
N ARG A 192 28.82 50.52 28.91
CA ARG A 192 28.62 50.00 30.26
C ARG A 192 29.21 48.59 30.40
N GLU A 193 29.13 47.77 29.35
CA GLU A 193 29.67 46.42 29.28
C GLU A 193 31.19 46.42 29.49
N ARG A 194 31.87 47.45 28.96
CA ARG A 194 33.29 47.69 29.17
C ARG A 194 33.62 48.41 30.47
N GLN A 195 32.83 49.42 30.86
CA GLN A 195 33.04 50.14 32.13
C GLN A 195 31.74 50.71 32.73
N PRO A 196 31.10 50.00 33.69
CA PRO A 196 29.80 50.38 34.23
C PRO A 196 29.84 51.55 35.25
N SER A 197 31.03 52.02 35.64
CA SER A 197 31.16 53.16 36.56
C SER A 197 32.52 53.87 36.47
N TYR A 198 32.50 55.15 36.82
CA TYR A 198 33.67 56.01 36.90
C TYR A 198 33.73 56.66 38.27
N THR A 199 34.92 56.76 38.85
CA THR A 199 35.17 57.56 40.07
C THR A 199 36.16 58.65 39.71
N LEU A 200 35.70 59.90 39.82
CA LEU A 200 36.45 61.09 39.43
C LEU A 200 36.72 61.96 40.66
N GLU A 201 37.87 62.62 40.72
CA GLU A 201 38.14 63.67 41.71
C GLU A 201 37.79 65.03 41.11
N LEU A 202 36.88 65.76 41.76
CA LEU A 202 36.51 67.13 41.41
C LEU A 202 37.18 68.09 42.39
N VAL A 203 37.88 69.09 41.86
CA VAL A 203 38.65 70.08 42.62
C VAL A 203 38.16 71.48 42.28
N ALA A 204 37.66 72.21 43.28
CA ALA A 204 37.38 73.64 43.19
C ALA A 204 38.59 74.43 43.70
N LYS A 205 38.95 75.52 43.02
CA LYS A 205 40.10 76.38 43.36
C LYS A 205 39.72 77.86 43.32
N ASP A 206 40.15 78.59 44.35
CA ASP A 206 40.10 80.05 44.40
C ASP A 206 41.11 80.70 43.42
N GLY A 207 41.18 82.03 43.45
CA GLY A 207 42.22 82.83 42.77
C GLY A 207 43.19 83.49 43.75
N GLY A 208 43.32 82.95 44.96
CA GLY A 208 44.09 83.50 46.06
C GLY A 208 45.61 83.47 45.89
N SER A 209 46.31 83.95 46.91
CA SER A 209 47.78 83.88 46.98
C SER A 209 48.25 83.82 48.44
N PRO A 210 48.48 82.61 49.01
CA PRO A 210 48.42 81.30 48.35
C PRO A 210 47.00 80.89 47.95
N ALA A 211 46.87 80.22 46.81
CA ALA A 211 45.60 79.66 46.36
C ALA A 211 45.27 78.36 47.12
N ARG A 212 43.99 78.16 47.46
CA ARG A 212 43.47 77.02 48.23
C ARG A 212 42.42 76.27 47.40
N SER A 213 42.03 75.09 47.90
CA SER A 213 41.21 74.16 47.11
C SER A 213 40.38 73.21 47.96
N GLY A 214 39.14 73.00 47.54
CA GLY A 214 38.28 71.92 48.02
C GLY A 214 38.26 70.75 47.04
N THR A 215 38.12 69.53 47.57
CA THR A 215 37.94 68.32 46.75
C THR A 215 36.65 67.59 47.11
N ALA A 216 36.06 66.92 46.12
CA ALA A 216 34.96 65.98 46.28
C ALA A 216 35.13 64.82 45.29
N THR A 217 34.58 63.66 45.63
CA THR A 217 34.61 62.47 44.75
C THR A 217 33.26 62.30 44.05
N VAL A 218 33.31 62.21 42.72
CA VAL A 218 32.15 62.04 41.85
C VAL A 218 32.10 60.58 41.42
N HIS A 219 31.10 59.84 41.91
CA HIS A 219 30.81 58.49 41.46
C HIS A 219 29.75 58.56 40.35
N VAL A 220 30.18 58.38 39.11
CA VAL A 220 29.29 58.30 37.95
C VAL A 220 28.95 56.84 37.71
N ARG A 221 27.68 56.47 37.89
CA ARG A 221 27.15 55.18 37.46
C ARG A 221 26.65 55.31 36.03
N VAL A 222 27.07 54.39 35.16
CA VAL A 222 26.49 54.26 33.82
C VAL A 222 25.18 53.50 33.96
N LEU A 223 24.11 54.03 33.38
CA LEU A 223 22.81 53.38 33.29
C LEU A 223 22.68 52.65 31.95
N ASP A 224 22.20 51.42 32.08
CA ASP A 224 22.03 50.46 31.00
C ASP A 224 20.98 50.90 29.95
N ALA A 225 21.29 50.66 28.68
CA ALA A 225 20.38 50.82 27.55
C ALA A 225 20.39 49.57 26.66
N ASN A 226 19.24 49.17 26.12
CA ASN A 226 19.09 47.96 25.29
C ASN A 226 19.77 48.15 23.91
N ASP A 227 21.08 47.94 23.89
CA ASP A 227 22.06 48.41 22.93
C ASP A 227 22.73 47.25 22.18
N ASN A 228 22.96 46.13 22.87
CA ASN A 228 23.38 44.88 22.28
C ASN A 228 22.18 44.10 21.74
N SER A 229 22.25 42.77 21.65
CA SER A 229 21.15 41.88 21.23
C SER A 229 21.50 40.45 21.61
N PRO A 230 20.51 39.54 21.79
CA PRO A 230 20.81 38.16 22.14
C PRO A 230 21.59 37.47 21.02
N THR A 231 22.67 36.76 21.34
CA THR A 231 23.54 36.10 20.36
C THR A 231 23.66 34.60 20.62
N PHE A 232 23.27 33.79 19.62
CA PHE A 232 23.53 32.34 19.64
C PHE A 232 24.98 32.04 19.25
N ALA A 233 25.58 31.02 19.86
CA ALA A 233 26.94 30.57 19.52
C ALA A 233 27.08 30.02 18.09
N GLN A 234 25.99 29.60 17.45
CA GLN A 234 25.91 29.13 16.06
C GLN A 234 24.62 29.64 15.41
N SER A 235 24.68 30.02 14.13
CA SER A 235 23.50 30.49 13.38
C SER A 235 22.57 29.36 12.91
N SER A 236 23.07 28.13 12.84
CA SER A 236 22.26 26.93 12.65
C SER A 236 22.90 25.74 13.36
N VAL A 237 22.06 24.81 13.83
CA VAL A 237 22.48 23.59 14.52
C VAL A 237 21.73 22.41 13.90
N THR A 238 22.42 21.31 13.57
CA THR A 238 21.77 20.06 13.13
C THR A 238 21.77 19.06 14.27
N VAL A 239 20.64 18.39 14.51
CA VAL A 239 20.49 17.31 15.48
C VAL A 239 19.86 16.09 14.81
N GLU A 240 20.34 14.91 15.14
CA GLU A 240 19.79 13.63 14.66
C GLU A 240 18.90 13.02 15.76
N LEU A 241 17.71 12.56 15.37
CA LEU A 241 16.67 12.07 16.29
C LEU A 241 16.06 10.77 15.72
N PRO A 242 16.15 9.61 16.41
CA PRO A 242 15.41 8.43 15.98
C PRO A 242 13.90 8.66 16.15
N GLU A 243 13.09 8.16 15.23
CA GLU A 243 11.66 8.47 15.24
C GLU A 243 10.88 7.81 16.39
N ASP A 244 11.40 6.70 16.90
CA ASP A 244 10.91 6.02 18.11
C ASP A 244 11.20 6.78 19.41
N ALA A 245 11.89 7.93 19.33
CA ALA A 245 12.23 8.76 20.48
C ALA A 245 10.97 9.11 21.31
N PRO A 246 10.98 8.84 22.63
CA PRO A 246 9.82 9.07 23.45
C PRO A 246 9.53 10.57 23.62
N PRO A 247 8.25 10.99 23.64
CA PRO A 247 7.87 12.32 24.10
C PRO A 247 8.44 12.63 25.49
N GLY A 248 8.94 13.86 25.65
CA GLY A 248 9.75 14.28 26.80
C GLY A 248 11.27 14.15 26.59
N SER A 249 11.73 13.61 25.46
CA SER A 249 13.15 13.61 25.09
C SER A 249 13.66 15.04 24.85
N LEU A 250 14.90 15.31 25.30
CA LEU A 250 15.62 16.57 25.09
C LEU A 250 16.48 16.44 23.83
N LEU A 251 16.24 17.29 22.83
CA LEU A 251 17.00 17.32 21.58
C LEU A 251 18.24 18.21 21.72
N LEU A 252 18.05 19.41 22.27
CA LEU A 252 19.06 20.45 22.30
C LEU A 252 18.81 21.41 23.47
N ASP A 253 19.90 21.93 24.03
CA ASP A 253 19.90 23.01 25.00
C ASP A 253 20.38 24.27 24.27
N LEU A 254 19.49 25.24 24.05
CA LEU A 254 19.79 26.44 23.25
C LEU A 254 20.18 27.60 24.15
N ASP A 255 21.46 27.95 24.12
CA ASP A 255 22.00 29.11 24.82
C ASP A 255 22.21 30.29 23.86
N ALA A 256 21.73 31.47 24.27
CA ALA A 256 21.91 32.74 23.61
C ALA A 256 22.28 33.80 24.66
N ALA A 257 23.45 34.41 24.50
CA ALA A 257 23.98 35.37 25.44
C ALA A 257 23.63 36.81 25.02
N ASP A 258 23.17 37.60 25.99
CA ASP A 258 23.02 39.04 25.89
C ASP A 258 23.78 39.69 27.07
N PRO A 259 24.63 40.71 26.83
CA PRO A 259 25.46 41.32 27.88
C PRO A 259 24.76 42.41 28.72
N ASP A 260 23.59 42.91 28.29
CA ASP A 260 22.91 44.07 28.89
C ASP A 260 22.36 43.75 30.32
N GLU A 261 22.06 44.77 31.13
CA GLU A 261 21.69 44.61 32.55
C GLU A 261 20.19 44.27 32.75
N GLY A 262 19.93 43.27 33.60
CA GLY A 262 18.58 43.00 34.10
C GLY A 262 17.61 42.56 32.99
N PRO A 263 16.51 43.31 32.73
CA PRO A 263 15.53 42.92 31.70
C PRO A 263 16.06 43.07 30.27
N ASN A 264 17.08 43.91 30.04
CA ASN A 264 17.68 44.07 28.72
C ASN A 264 18.53 42.82 28.38
N GLY A 265 19.21 42.22 29.36
CA GLY A 265 19.88 40.92 29.22
C GLY A 265 19.01 39.68 29.46
N GLU A 266 17.73 39.81 29.86
CA GLU A 266 16.88 38.64 30.18
C GLU A 266 16.31 38.00 28.90
N VAL A 267 17.05 37.07 28.30
CA VAL A 267 16.64 36.40 27.06
C VAL A 267 15.41 35.49 27.25
N VAL A 268 14.48 35.57 26.30
CA VAL A 268 13.28 34.71 26.18
C VAL A 268 13.29 34.02 24.82
N TYR A 269 13.05 32.71 24.82
CA TYR A 269 13.06 31.86 23.63
C TYR A 269 11.65 31.63 23.06
N ALA A 270 11.49 31.64 21.74
CA ALA A 270 10.23 31.33 21.05
C ALA A 270 10.46 30.81 19.62
N PHE A 271 9.53 29.99 19.10
CA PHE A 271 9.53 29.64 17.68
C PHE A 271 9.13 30.84 16.81
N SER A 272 9.94 31.12 15.77
CA SER A 272 9.67 32.10 14.72
C SER A 272 8.31 31.86 14.07
N SER A 273 7.64 32.93 13.62
CA SER A 273 6.35 32.87 12.91
C SER A 273 6.37 32.01 11.65
N GLN A 274 7.57 31.72 11.11
CA GLN A 274 7.79 30.86 9.94
C GLN A 274 7.68 29.36 10.26
N VAL A 275 7.92 28.94 11.51
CA VAL A 275 7.85 27.51 11.91
C VAL A 275 6.41 27.00 11.80
N PRO A 276 6.14 25.95 11.00
CA PRO A 276 4.79 25.51 10.68
C PRO A 276 4.02 24.97 11.91
N PRO A 277 2.68 25.06 11.91
CA PRO A 277 1.85 24.71 13.06
C PRO A 277 1.89 23.22 13.44
N GLU A 278 2.34 22.35 12.54
CA GLU A 278 2.54 20.92 12.80
C GLU A 278 3.83 20.68 13.59
N ALA A 279 4.95 21.26 13.16
CA ALA A 279 6.21 21.21 13.90
C ALA A 279 6.06 21.75 15.33
N ARG A 280 5.27 22.82 15.52
CA ARG A 280 4.92 23.39 16.84
C ARG A 280 4.05 22.49 17.75
N ARG A 281 3.55 21.35 17.24
CA ARG A 281 2.85 20.30 18.03
C ARG A 281 3.77 19.12 18.33
N LEU A 282 4.79 18.90 17.50
CA LEU A 282 5.77 17.83 17.66
C LEU A 282 6.89 18.26 18.60
N PHE A 283 7.38 19.49 18.46
CA PHE A 283 8.48 20.05 19.25
C PHE A 283 8.01 21.19 20.14
N ARG A 284 8.62 21.28 21.32
CA ARG A 284 8.36 22.28 22.35
C ARG A 284 9.66 22.92 22.78
N LEU A 285 9.62 24.23 22.96
CA LEU A 285 10.74 25.03 23.44
C LEU A 285 10.33 25.67 24.77
N ASP A 286 11.15 25.52 25.82
CA ASP A 286 10.91 26.25 27.07
C ASP A 286 11.36 27.72 26.90
N PRO A 287 10.47 28.71 27.08
CA PRO A 287 10.81 30.11 26.84
C PRO A 287 11.88 30.70 27.78
N ARG A 288 12.26 30.02 28.88
CA ARG A 288 13.24 30.53 29.86
C ARG A 288 14.50 29.71 29.98
N SER A 289 14.49 28.42 29.64
CA SER A 289 15.72 27.61 29.66
C SER A 289 16.29 27.33 28.28
N GLY A 290 15.58 27.59 27.18
CA GLY A 290 16.05 27.28 25.83
C GLY A 290 16.02 25.78 25.49
N HIS A 291 15.63 24.91 26.43
CA HIS A 291 15.49 23.47 26.19
C HIS A 291 14.48 23.20 25.07
N LEU A 292 14.94 22.56 23.99
CA LEU A 292 14.14 22.05 22.90
C LEU A 292 13.83 20.56 23.13
N THR A 293 12.56 20.22 23.33
CA THR A 293 12.08 18.87 23.65
C THR A 293 11.06 18.36 22.64
N LEU A 294 10.93 17.05 22.53
CA LEU A 294 9.84 16.39 21.81
C LEU A 294 8.58 16.37 22.69
N GLU A 295 7.44 16.83 22.19
CA GLU A 295 6.13 16.80 22.88
C GLU A 295 5.21 15.70 22.30
N ALA A 296 5.39 15.31 21.04
CA ALA A 296 4.64 14.24 20.39
C ALA A 296 5.50 13.45 19.38
N ALA A 297 5.11 12.21 19.10
CA ALA A 297 5.87 11.29 18.25
C ALA A 297 6.04 11.80 16.80
N VAL A 298 7.22 11.55 16.26
CA VAL A 298 7.63 11.83 14.87
C VAL A 298 7.50 10.58 13.99
N ASP A 299 7.79 10.69 12.70
CA ASP A 299 7.38 9.76 11.63
C ASP A 299 8.27 10.06 10.39
N TYR A 300 9.23 9.19 10.08
CA TYR A 300 10.25 9.35 9.03
C TYR A 300 9.64 9.22 7.63
N GLU A 301 8.75 8.24 7.45
CA GLU A 301 7.98 7.98 6.22
C GLU A 301 7.19 9.21 5.78
N ARG A 302 6.64 9.97 6.75
CA ARG A 302 5.92 11.22 6.50
C ARG A 302 6.84 12.43 6.38
N THR A 303 7.86 12.60 7.25
CA THR A 303 8.68 13.84 7.26
C THR A 303 10.07 13.64 7.86
N ARG A 304 11.06 13.41 6.98
CA ARG A 304 12.46 13.10 7.33
C ARG A 304 13.27 14.25 7.97
N THR A 305 12.84 15.50 7.78
CA THR A 305 13.56 16.68 8.28
C THR A 305 12.57 17.76 8.73
N TYR A 306 12.82 18.38 9.89
CA TYR A 306 12.13 19.57 10.36
C TYR A 306 13.10 20.73 10.54
N GLU A 307 12.77 21.89 9.98
CA GLU A 307 13.53 23.13 10.16
C GLU A 307 12.79 24.04 11.16
N LEU A 308 13.44 24.33 12.28
CA LEU A 308 12.88 25.02 13.44
C LEU A 308 13.64 26.32 13.68
N ASP A 309 13.19 27.41 13.06
CA ASP A 309 13.68 28.75 13.38
C ASP A 309 13.32 29.14 14.82
N VAL A 310 14.30 29.12 15.70
CA VAL A 310 14.20 29.59 17.07
C VAL A 310 14.65 31.05 17.13
N ARG A 311 13.86 31.88 17.81
CA ARG A 311 14.14 33.28 18.10
C ARG A 311 14.48 33.44 19.58
N ALA A 312 15.63 34.03 19.86
CA ALA A 312 15.94 34.61 21.16
C ALA A 312 15.56 36.10 21.12
N GLN A 313 14.87 36.60 22.13
CA GLN A 313 14.42 37.98 22.24
C GLN A 313 14.61 38.49 23.66
N ASP A 314 15.13 39.69 23.85
CA ASP A 314 15.25 40.31 25.17
C ASP A 314 13.89 40.76 25.76
N ARG A 315 13.92 41.39 26.94
CA ARG A 315 12.74 41.95 27.62
C ARG A 315 12.87 43.45 27.89
N GLY A 316 13.74 44.13 27.16
CA GLY A 316 13.96 45.56 27.28
C GLY A 316 12.80 46.42 26.77
N ALA A 317 12.95 47.74 26.87
CA ALA A 317 11.88 48.68 26.47
C ALA A 317 11.63 48.73 24.94
N SER A 318 12.64 48.36 24.15
CA SER A 318 12.59 48.27 22.68
C SER A 318 13.19 46.93 22.22
N PRO A 319 12.45 45.81 22.34
CA PRO A 319 13.06 44.49 22.28
C PRO A 319 13.74 44.12 20.96
N ARG A 320 14.99 43.67 21.07
CA ARG A 320 15.84 43.15 20.00
C ARG A 320 15.88 41.63 20.05
N ALA A 321 16.39 41.01 18.98
CA ALA A 321 16.33 39.56 18.83
C ALA A 321 17.31 39.04 17.77
N ALA A 322 17.74 37.79 17.96
CA ALA A 322 18.40 36.99 16.94
C ALA A 322 17.64 35.69 16.66
N THR A 323 18.05 34.98 15.61
CA THR A 323 17.46 33.71 15.17
C THR A 323 18.54 32.66 14.92
N CYS A 324 18.26 31.43 15.33
CA CYS A 324 19.05 30.24 15.01
C CYS A 324 18.13 29.19 14.39
N THR A 325 18.54 28.60 13.26
CA THR A 325 17.75 27.55 12.58
C THR A 325 18.20 26.18 13.07
N VAL A 326 17.35 25.49 13.83
CA VAL A 326 17.62 24.11 14.27
C VAL A 326 17.05 23.12 13.25
N VAL A 327 17.92 22.33 12.64
CA VAL A 327 17.57 21.30 11.65
C VAL A 327 17.52 19.95 12.35
N VAL A 328 16.31 19.47 12.66
CA VAL A 328 16.08 18.13 13.19
C VAL A 328 16.02 17.16 12.02
N ARG A 329 16.99 16.25 11.91
CA ARG A 329 16.99 15.15 10.96
C ARG A 329 16.49 13.90 11.66
N LEU A 330 15.46 13.27 11.12
CA LEU A 330 15.01 11.98 11.63
C LEU A 330 15.95 10.87 11.14
N THR A 331 16.22 9.90 12.00
CA THR A 331 16.89 8.65 11.63
C THR A 331 15.88 7.51 11.69
N ASP A 332 15.65 6.93 10.51
CA ASP A 332 14.90 5.70 10.21
C ASP A 332 15.11 4.58 11.24
N VAL A 333 14.00 4.09 11.81
CA VAL A 333 13.94 2.92 12.70
C VAL A 333 13.05 1.85 12.04
N ASN A 334 13.45 0.58 12.13
CA ASN A 334 12.67 -0.53 11.54
C ASN A 334 11.31 -0.66 12.27
N ASP A 335 10.25 -0.13 11.66
CA ASP A 335 8.93 0.16 12.22
C ASP A 335 7.82 -0.48 11.38
N ASN A 336 7.92 -0.38 10.05
CA ASN A 336 7.01 -1.05 9.14
C ASN A 336 7.45 -2.50 8.88
N ALA A 337 6.58 -3.29 8.26
CA ALA A 337 6.85 -4.69 7.97
C ALA A 337 6.49 -5.04 6.51
N PRO A 338 7.24 -5.93 5.83
CA PRO A 338 7.18 -6.07 4.37
C PRO A 338 5.78 -6.36 3.82
N ARG A 339 5.24 -5.49 2.98
CA ARG A 339 3.87 -5.62 2.47
C ARG A 339 3.81 -6.47 1.20
N ILE A 340 3.42 -7.74 1.35
CA ILE A 340 3.21 -8.66 0.22
C ILE A 340 1.87 -8.39 -0.49
N SER A 341 1.94 -7.95 -1.74
CA SER A 341 0.83 -7.97 -2.72
C SER A 341 1.06 -9.06 -3.76
N ILE A 342 -0.01 -9.71 -4.23
CA ILE A 342 0.07 -10.77 -5.24
C ILE A 342 -1.03 -10.56 -6.28
N SER A 343 -0.65 -10.47 -7.54
CA SER A 343 -1.50 -10.22 -8.70
C SER A 343 -1.36 -11.37 -9.69
N ALA A 344 -2.43 -12.15 -9.87
CA ALA A 344 -2.50 -13.16 -10.93
C ALA A 344 -2.51 -12.49 -12.33
N LEU A 345 -2.13 -13.23 -13.37
CA LEU A 345 -2.42 -12.80 -14.74
C LEU A 345 -3.94 -12.64 -14.93
N ARG A 346 -4.39 -11.67 -15.75
CA ARG A 346 -5.82 -11.45 -16.02
C ARG A 346 -6.41 -12.55 -16.92
N GLY A 347 -6.80 -13.66 -16.30
CA GLY A 347 -7.60 -14.73 -16.90
C GLY A 347 -8.56 -15.33 -15.88
N ALA A 348 -9.79 -15.67 -16.31
CA ALA A 348 -10.79 -16.46 -15.58
C ALA A 348 -10.87 -16.28 -14.05
N ALA A 349 -11.51 -15.19 -13.60
CA ALA A 349 -12.09 -15.06 -12.25
C ALA A 349 -11.20 -15.53 -11.07
N SER A 350 -9.97 -15.03 -11.01
CA SER A 350 -9.06 -15.23 -9.86
C SER A 350 -9.68 -14.67 -8.57
N ALA A 351 -10.27 -15.55 -7.77
CA ALA A 351 -10.68 -15.24 -6.40
C ALA A 351 -9.47 -14.76 -5.59
N ALA A 352 -9.67 -13.84 -4.65
CA ALA A 352 -8.56 -13.20 -3.94
C ALA A 352 -7.67 -14.23 -3.21
N GLY A 353 -6.46 -14.46 -3.74
CA GLY A 353 -5.50 -15.46 -3.24
C GLY A 353 -5.36 -16.73 -4.09
N VAL A 354 -6.06 -16.85 -5.22
CA VAL A 354 -6.01 -18.02 -6.13
C VAL A 354 -5.54 -17.62 -7.53
N ALA A 355 -4.59 -18.38 -8.09
CA ALA A 355 -4.23 -18.39 -9.51
C ALA A 355 -4.69 -19.68 -10.20
N TYR A 356 -4.85 -19.61 -11.53
CA TYR A 356 -5.04 -20.77 -12.41
C TYR A 356 -3.90 -20.85 -13.41
N VAL A 357 -3.41 -22.06 -13.69
CA VAL A 357 -2.36 -22.35 -14.69
C VAL A 357 -2.71 -23.64 -15.42
N SER A 358 -2.59 -23.66 -16.75
CA SER A 358 -2.79 -24.88 -17.56
C SER A 358 -1.72 -25.93 -17.25
N GLU A 359 -2.05 -27.22 -17.31
CA GLU A 359 -1.02 -28.26 -17.22
C GLU A 359 -0.11 -28.35 -18.44
N ALA A 360 -0.62 -27.98 -19.62
CA ALA A 360 0.17 -27.78 -20.83
C ALA A 360 1.08 -26.53 -20.76
N ALA A 361 1.12 -25.80 -19.64
CA ALA A 361 2.07 -24.72 -19.42
C ALA A 361 3.51 -25.27 -19.38
N ALA A 362 4.35 -24.78 -20.28
CA ALA A 362 5.77 -25.13 -20.32
C ALA A 362 6.50 -24.73 -19.02
N THR A 363 7.70 -25.27 -18.81
CA THR A 363 8.65 -24.76 -17.81
C THR A 363 8.92 -23.27 -18.03
N GLU A 364 9.14 -22.53 -16.93
CA GLU A 364 9.32 -21.07 -16.89
C GLU A 364 8.06 -20.25 -17.27
N SER A 365 6.87 -20.87 -17.29
CA SER A 365 5.60 -20.16 -17.49
C SER A 365 5.25 -19.28 -16.30
N PHE A 366 4.86 -18.03 -16.57
CA PHE A 366 4.40 -17.06 -15.57
C PHE A 366 3.03 -17.42 -14.98
N VAL A 367 2.94 -17.44 -13.64
CA VAL A 367 1.69 -17.73 -12.89
C VAL A 367 1.13 -16.47 -12.24
N ALA A 368 1.96 -15.74 -11.48
CA ALA A 368 1.56 -14.55 -10.73
C ALA A 368 2.73 -13.61 -10.45
N LEU A 369 2.44 -12.31 -10.35
CA LEU A 369 3.38 -11.28 -9.93
C LEU A 369 3.21 -11.04 -8.42
N VAL A 370 4.29 -11.19 -7.68
CA VAL A 370 4.44 -10.87 -6.26
C VAL A 370 5.21 -9.56 -6.16
N SER A 371 4.63 -8.54 -5.55
CA SER A 371 5.35 -7.32 -5.16
C SER A 371 5.40 -7.23 -3.65
N ALA A 372 6.59 -7.07 -3.10
CA ALA A 372 6.88 -7.13 -1.67
C ALA A 372 7.67 -5.88 -1.27
N THR A 373 6.94 -4.81 -1.00
CA THR A 373 7.48 -3.46 -0.71
C THR A 373 7.48 -3.20 0.79
N ASP A 374 8.53 -2.60 1.33
CA ASP A 374 8.45 -1.93 2.63
C ASP A 374 8.15 -0.42 2.49
N ARG A 375 8.15 0.28 3.63
CA ARG A 375 8.02 1.74 3.71
C ARG A 375 9.29 2.41 4.23
N ASP A 376 9.92 1.77 5.21
CA ASP A 376 11.21 2.15 5.78
C ASP A 376 12.28 2.26 4.67
N SER A 377 13.44 2.84 4.96
CA SER A 377 14.49 3.09 3.97
C SER A 377 15.80 2.34 4.28
N GLY A 378 16.79 2.47 3.40
CA GLY A 378 18.11 1.85 3.60
C GLY A 378 18.05 0.32 3.68
N ALA A 379 18.51 -0.23 4.81
CA ALA A 379 18.47 -1.67 5.09
C ALA A 379 17.11 -2.13 5.64
N ASN A 380 16.44 -1.26 6.41
CA ASN A 380 15.11 -1.51 6.97
C ASN A 380 14.11 -1.68 5.82
N GLY A 381 14.18 -0.79 4.81
CA GLY A 381 13.38 -0.89 3.59
C GLY A 381 13.69 -2.07 2.65
N GLN A 382 14.78 -2.83 2.85
CA GLN A 382 15.27 -3.78 1.85
C GLN A 382 14.67 -5.18 2.01
N VAL A 383 13.68 -5.52 1.17
CA VAL A 383 12.91 -6.76 1.30
C VAL A 383 13.53 -7.95 0.55
N ARG A 384 13.90 -9.00 1.29
CA ARG A 384 14.20 -10.34 0.76
C ARG A 384 12.93 -11.20 0.68
N CYS A 385 12.43 -11.40 -0.54
CA CYS A 385 11.30 -12.31 -0.78
C CYS A 385 11.76 -13.76 -1.01
N SER A 386 10.97 -14.73 -0.55
CA SER A 386 11.20 -16.17 -0.75
C SER A 386 9.88 -16.93 -0.87
N LEU A 387 9.89 -18.04 -1.61
CA LEU A 387 8.74 -18.92 -1.81
C LEU A 387 8.94 -20.24 -1.06
N ARG A 388 7.89 -20.72 -0.39
CA ARG A 388 7.82 -22.04 0.23
C ARG A 388 6.61 -22.78 -0.32
N GLY A 389 6.77 -24.05 -0.70
CA GLY A 389 5.71 -24.81 -1.37
C GLY A 389 6.26 -26.07 -2.00
N HIS A 390 5.73 -26.44 -3.17
CA HIS A 390 6.21 -27.57 -3.97
C HIS A 390 7.27 -27.10 -4.98
N ASP A 391 8.29 -27.93 -5.23
CA ASP A 391 9.44 -27.64 -6.10
C ASP A 391 9.08 -27.50 -7.61
N HIS A 392 7.79 -27.50 -7.95
CA HIS A 392 7.25 -27.20 -9.29
C HIS A 392 7.08 -25.70 -9.55
N PHE A 393 7.25 -24.86 -8.53
CA PHE A 393 7.19 -23.40 -8.64
C PHE A 393 8.40 -22.74 -7.98
N ALA A 394 9.01 -21.78 -8.67
CA ALA A 394 10.10 -20.96 -8.15
C ALA A 394 9.73 -19.48 -8.15
N LEU A 395 10.52 -18.70 -7.41
CA LEU A 395 10.44 -17.24 -7.37
C LEU A 395 11.59 -16.65 -8.19
N GLN A 396 11.27 -15.98 -9.28
CA GLN A 396 12.23 -15.30 -10.15
C GLN A 396 12.11 -13.78 -9.95
N ARG A 397 13.20 -13.04 -9.74
CA ARG A 397 13.12 -11.57 -9.64
C ARG A 397 12.80 -10.98 -11.01
N ALA A 398 11.81 -10.08 -11.08
CA ALA A 398 11.43 -9.37 -12.30
C ALA A 398 12.15 -8.02 -12.41
N TYR A 399 12.05 -7.22 -11.34
CA TYR A 399 12.66 -5.89 -11.23
C TYR A 399 12.80 -5.53 -9.73
N GLU A 400 12.78 -4.24 -9.39
CA GLU A 400 12.79 -3.78 -8.01
C GLU A 400 11.52 -4.21 -7.25
N ASP A 401 11.71 -4.79 -6.07
CA ASP A 401 10.71 -5.33 -5.13
C ASP A 401 9.59 -6.19 -5.73
N SER A 402 9.84 -6.74 -6.93
CA SER A 402 8.85 -7.40 -7.76
C SER A 402 9.41 -8.69 -8.34
N TYR A 403 8.66 -9.77 -8.15
CA TYR A 403 9.06 -11.14 -8.35
C TYR A 403 7.94 -11.91 -9.07
N MET A 404 8.28 -12.86 -9.93
CA MET A 404 7.34 -13.75 -10.61
C MET A 404 7.34 -15.11 -9.94
N ILE A 405 6.16 -15.68 -9.71
CA ILE A 405 6.00 -17.11 -9.51
C ILE A 405 5.97 -17.75 -10.89
N VAL A 406 6.92 -18.65 -11.17
CA VAL A 406 7.08 -19.35 -12.45
C VAL A 406 7.11 -20.86 -12.23
N THR A 407 6.67 -21.63 -13.24
CA THR A 407 6.82 -23.10 -13.23
C THR A 407 8.28 -23.51 -13.41
N THR A 408 8.70 -24.59 -12.77
CA THR A 408 10.06 -25.18 -12.90
C THR A 408 10.04 -26.59 -13.50
N ALA A 409 8.88 -27.23 -13.50
CA ALA A 409 8.64 -28.56 -14.05
C ALA A 409 7.33 -28.54 -14.88
N ALA A 410 7.09 -29.60 -15.65
CA ALA A 410 5.78 -29.86 -16.22
C ALA A 410 4.74 -30.06 -15.11
N LEU A 411 3.52 -29.62 -15.35
CA LEU A 411 2.37 -29.82 -14.47
C LEU A 411 1.52 -31.00 -14.98
N ASP A 412 0.67 -31.51 -14.10
CA ASP A 412 -0.07 -32.79 -14.23
C ASP A 412 -1.20 -32.72 -13.18
N ARG A 413 -2.44 -32.50 -13.64
CA ARG A 413 -3.62 -32.25 -12.79
C ARG A 413 -4.19 -33.54 -12.21
N GLU A 414 -4.08 -34.65 -12.94
CA GLU A 414 -4.46 -36.00 -12.54
C GLU A 414 -3.72 -36.41 -11.27
N ARG A 415 -2.45 -36.00 -11.18
CA ARG A 415 -1.57 -36.25 -10.06
C ARG A 415 -1.62 -35.16 -8.98
N ILE A 416 -1.60 -33.86 -9.34
CA ILE A 416 -1.65 -32.74 -8.38
C ILE A 416 -2.48 -31.55 -8.93
N PRO A 417 -3.78 -31.47 -8.60
CA PRO A 417 -4.67 -30.41 -9.12
C PRO A 417 -4.52 -29.05 -8.42
N GLU A 418 -3.96 -28.99 -7.21
CA GLU A 418 -3.91 -27.78 -6.39
C GLU A 418 -2.63 -27.73 -5.54
N TYR A 419 -1.94 -26.59 -5.56
CA TYR A 419 -0.70 -26.32 -4.85
C TYR A 419 -0.89 -25.14 -3.89
N ASN A 420 -0.68 -25.37 -2.60
CA ASN A 420 -0.69 -24.30 -1.60
C ASN A 420 0.73 -23.78 -1.38
N LEU A 421 1.01 -22.60 -1.92
CA LEU A 421 2.28 -21.90 -1.80
C LEU A 421 2.21 -20.88 -0.64
N THR A 422 3.36 -20.52 -0.11
CA THR A 422 3.52 -19.51 0.94
C THR A 422 4.66 -18.58 0.56
N VAL A 423 4.31 -17.34 0.24
CA VAL A 423 5.27 -16.25 0.03
C VAL A 423 5.69 -15.70 1.39
N VAL A 424 7.00 -15.52 1.58
CA VAL A 424 7.59 -14.99 2.80
C VAL A 424 8.50 -13.82 2.41
N ALA A 425 8.15 -12.63 2.89
CA ALA A 425 8.95 -11.42 2.78
C ALA A 425 9.55 -11.11 4.15
N GLU A 426 10.83 -10.74 4.16
CA GLU A 426 11.65 -10.53 5.34
C GLU A 426 12.57 -9.36 5.01
N ASP A 427 12.60 -8.32 5.84
CA ASP A 427 13.47 -7.17 5.64
C ASP A 427 14.94 -7.51 6.00
N LEU A 428 15.82 -6.51 5.97
CA LEU A 428 17.20 -6.59 6.48
C LEU A 428 17.43 -5.68 7.69
N GLY A 429 16.36 -5.35 8.41
CA GLY A 429 16.37 -4.62 9.68
C GLY A 429 17.00 -5.39 10.83
N SER A 430 17.00 -4.78 12.02
CA SER A 430 17.60 -5.38 13.22
C SER A 430 16.90 -4.89 14.51
N PRO A 431 15.91 -5.63 15.04
CA PRO A 431 15.44 -6.95 14.59
C PRO A 431 14.66 -6.88 13.25
N PRO A 432 14.75 -7.91 12.39
CA PRO A 432 14.02 -7.91 11.13
C PRO A 432 12.56 -8.33 11.31
N PHE A 433 11.64 -7.65 10.61
CA PHE A 433 10.25 -8.05 10.47
C PHE A 433 10.03 -9.00 9.29
N LYS A 434 8.87 -9.67 9.32
CA LYS A 434 8.60 -10.83 8.47
C LYS A 434 7.11 -10.99 8.22
N THR A 435 6.70 -10.82 6.96
CA THR A 435 5.32 -11.04 6.51
C THR A 435 5.21 -12.37 5.78
N ILE A 436 4.11 -13.09 6.04
CA ILE A 436 3.84 -14.40 5.46
C ILE A 436 2.46 -14.34 4.79
N ARG A 437 2.39 -14.69 3.51
CA ARG A 437 1.15 -14.70 2.73
C ARG A 437 0.98 -16.02 1.98
N GLN A 438 -0.10 -16.73 2.28
CA GLN A 438 -0.50 -17.93 1.54
C GLN A 438 -1.07 -17.56 0.16
N TYR A 439 -0.85 -18.42 -0.82
CA TYR A 439 -1.31 -18.25 -2.19
C TYR A 439 -1.52 -19.62 -2.83
N THR A 440 -2.69 -19.85 -3.42
CA THR A 440 -3.07 -21.16 -3.97
C THR A 440 -3.01 -21.12 -5.49
N VAL A 441 -2.31 -22.09 -6.10
CA VAL A 441 -2.26 -22.28 -7.55
C VAL A 441 -3.06 -23.53 -7.90
N ARG A 442 -4.08 -23.37 -8.74
CA ARG A 442 -4.89 -24.47 -9.27
C ARG A 442 -4.45 -24.78 -10.68
N VAL A 443 -4.30 -26.07 -10.97
CA VAL A 443 -4.05 -26.55 -12.33
C VAL A 443 -5.40 -26.62 -13.06
N SER A 444 -5.49 -25.99 -14.24
CA SER A 444 -6.66 -26.06 -15.10
C SER A 444 -6.49 -27.17 -16.13
N ASP A 445 -7.54 -27.96 -16.23
CA ASP A 445 -7.67 -29.17 -17.04
C ASP A 445 -7.46 -28.92 -18.55
N GLU A 446 -6.58 -29.71 -19.15
CA GLU A 446 -6.43 -29.86 -20.61
C GLU A 446 -6.87 -31.28 -21.03
N ASN A 447 -7.34 -31.45 -22.26
CA ASN A 447 -7.83 -32.76 -22.75
C ASN A 447 -6.68 -33.60 -23.31
N ASP A 448 -5.78 -34.07 -22.44
CA ASP A 448 -4.54 -34.75 -22.83
C ASP A 448 -4.62 -36.29 -22.73
N ASN A 449 -5.58 -36.83 -21.96
CA ASN A 449 -5.86 -38.26 -21.90
C ASN A 449 -6.99 -38.68 -22.86
N ALA A 450 -7.03 -39.97 -23.18
CA ALA A 450 -8.05 -40.55 -24.04
C ALA A 450 -8.84 -41.63 -23.31
N PRO A 451 -10.15 -41.81 -23.57
CA PRO A 451 -10.98 -42.75 -22.83
C PRO A 451 -10.47 -44.19 -22.91
N LEU A 452 -9.96 -44.74 -21.81
CA LEU A 452 -9.31 -46.05 -21.76
C LEU A 452 -10.30 -47.17 -21.38
N PHE A 453 -10.53 -48.11 -22.29
CA PHE A 453 -11.34 -49.30 -22.00
C PHE A 453 -10.70 -50.22 -20.95
N ALA A 454 -11.50 -50.71 -20.00
CA ALA A 454 -11.07 -51.62 -18.94
C ALA A 454 -10.59 -52.99 -19.47
N LYS A 455 -10.88 -53.35 -20.72
CA LYS A 455 -10.30 -54.49 -21.45
C LYS A 455 -10.09 -54.14 -22.94
N PRO A 456 -8.99 -54.60 -23.57
CA PRO A 456 -8.78 -54.43 -25.02
C PRO A 456 -9.63 -55.37 -25.87
N LEU A 457 -10.15 -56.45 -25.26
CA LEU A 457 -11.06 -57.42 -25.85
C LEU A 457 -12.07 -57.85 -24.79
N TYR A 458 -13.35 -57.83 -25.16
CA TYR A 458 -14.43 -58.45 -24.41
C TYR A 458 -14.90 -59.68 -25.20
N GLU A 459 -15.03 -60.83 -24.56
CA GLU A 459 -15.70 -61.99 -25.13
C GLU A 459 -16.96 -62.29 -24.32
N VAL A 460 -18.07 -62.56 -25.02
CA VAL A 460 -19.38 -62.83 -24.42
C VAL A 460 -20.09 -63.90 -25.23
N ALA A 461 -20.75 -64.82 -24.55
CA ALA A 461 -21.59 -65.85 -25.16
C ALA A 461 -23.06 -65.42 -25.08
N VAL A 462 -23.78 -65.52 -26.19
CA VAL A 462 -25.20 -65.20 -26.29
C VAL A 462 -25.92 -66.44 -26.86
N PRO A 463 -26.94 -66.99 -26.21
CA PRO A 463 -27.76 -68.03 -26.81
C PRO A 463 -28.41 -67.50 -28.09
N GLU A 464 -28.54 -68.35 -29.09
CA GLU A 464 -29.41 -68.02 -30.21
C GLU A 464 -30.89 -67.96 -29.80
N ASN A 465 -31.76 -67.60 -30.75
CA ASN A 465 -33.19 -67.36 -30.51
C ASN A 465 -33.47 -66.34 -29.40
N ASN A 466 -32.48 -65.50 -29.07
CA ASN A 466 -32.58 -64.44 -28.08
C ASN A 466 -33.71 -63.45 -28.43
N PRO A 467 -34.47 -62.93 -27.46
CA PRO A 467 -35.48 -61.93 -27.76
C PRO A 467 -34.85 -60.65 -28.34
N PRO A 468 -35.51 -59.97 -29.29
CA PRO A 468 -35.12 -58.62 -29.71
C PRO A 468 -35.18 -57.67 -28.51
N GLY A 469 -34.15 -56.82 -28.36
CA GLY A 469 -33.93 -55.99 -27.18
C GLY A 469 -33.14 -56.66 -26.06
N ALA A 470 -32.70 -57.92 -26.21
CA ALA A 470 -31.89 -58.61 -25.21
C ALA A 470 -30.59 -57.86 -24.88
N TYR A 471 -30.26 -57.74 -23.60
CA TYR A 471 -28.95 -57.28 -23.14
C TYR A 471 -27.87 -58.31 -23.48
N ILE A 472 -26.75 -57.85 -24.06
CA ILE A 472 -25.58 -58.69 -24.36
C ILE A 472 -24.51 -58.49 -23.27
N THR A 473 -23.97 -57.28 -23.15
CA THR A 473 -22.87 -56.96 -22.22
C THR A 473 -22.73 -55.45 -22.05
N THR A 474 -21.87 -55.02 -21.12
CA THR A 474 -21.45 -53.62 -20.93
C THR A 474 -19.96 -53.48 -21.18
N VAL A 475 -19.57 -52.53 -22.03
CA VAL A 475 -18.19 -52.05 -22.09
C VAL A 475 -18.04 -50.83 -21.18
N VAL A 476 -16.85 -50.67 -20.59
CA VAL A 476 -16.55 -49.54 -19.72
C VAL A 476 -15.19 -48.99 -20.13
N ALA A 477 -15.18 -47.72 -20.54
CA ALA A 477 -13.99 -46.90 -20.60
C ALA A 477 -13.98 -45.90 -19.45
N ARG A 478 -12.80 -45.43 -19.08
CA ARG A 478 -12.58 -44.38 -18.09
C ARG A 478 -11.65 -43.34 -18.67
N ASP A 479 -11.94 -42.11 -18.34
CA ASP A 479 -11.14 -40.96 -18.70
C ASP A 479 -10.83 -40.20 -17.40
N PRO A 480 -9.58 -39.78 -17.15
CA PRO A 480 -9.19 -39.17 -15.88
C PRO A 480 -9.37 -37.64 -15.87
N ASP A 481 -9.62 -37.02 -17.03
CA ASP A 481 -9.73 -35.57 -17.22
C ASP A 481 -11.02 -35.01 -16.58
N LEU A 482 -11.19 -33.68 -16.53
CA LEU A 482 -12.23 -33.05 -15.70
C LEU A 482 -13.47 -32.63 -16.50
N GLY A 483 -14.64 -32.96 -15.95
CA GLY A 483 -15.91 -32.33 -16.30
C GLY A 483 -16.45 -32.69 -17.69
N HIS A 484 -15.97 -32.00 -18.73
CA HIS A 484 -16.33 -32.27 -20.12
C HIS A 484 -15.28 -33.15 -20.82
N ASN A 485 -14.00 -32.95 -20.50
CA ASN A 485 -12.91 -33.73 -21.06
C ASN A 485 -13.04 -35.20 -20.58
N GLY A 486 -13.13 -35.43 -19.27
CA GLY A 486 -13.40 -36.78 -18.72
C GLY A 486 -14.77 -37.42 -19.06
N LYS A 487 -15.60 -36.80 -19.90
CA LYS A 487 -16.97 -37.25 -20.18
C LYS A 487 -17.04 -38.24 -21.35
N VAL A 488 -16.73 -39.50 -21.04
CA VAL A 488 -16.86 -40.63 -21.96
C VAL A 488 -18.27 -40.74 -22.57
N THR A 489 -18.30 -40.96 -23.89
CA THR A 489 -19.47 -41.35 -24.70
C THR A 489 -19.13 -42.56 -25.57
N TYR A 490 -20.07 -43.48 -25.75
CA TYR A 490 -19.84 -44.74 -26.49
C TYR A 490 -20.49 -44.73 -27.88
N ARG A 491 -19.82 -45.34 -28.85
CA ARG A 491 -20.31 -45.46 -30.23
C ARG A 491 -19.96 -46.81 -30.85
N LEU A 492 -20.95 -47.45 -31.47
CA LEU A 492 -20.72 -48.59 -32.36
C LEU A 492 -20.10 -48.08 -33.66
N LEU A 493 -18.93 -48.61 -34.03
CA LEU A 493 -18.32 -48.32 -35.34
C LEU A 493 -18.97 -49.20 -36.40
N GLU A 494 -19.39 -48.57 -37.49
CA GLU A 494 -20.16 -49.24 -38.54
C GLU A 494 -19.30 -50.20 -39.35
N THR A 495 -19.71 -51.46 -39.42
CA THR A 495 -19.10 -52.53 -40.21
C THR A 495 -20.19 -53.27 -40.98
N GLN A 496 -19.83 -53.96 -42.06
CA GLN A 496 -20.79 -54.81 -42.79
C GLN A 496 -20.66 -56.26 -42.35
N VAL A 497 -21.78 -56.87 -41.97
CA VAL A 497 -21.90 -58.29 -41.63
C VAL A 497 -23.03 -58.88 -42.47
N MET A 498 -22.72 -59.95 -43.22
CA MET A 498 -23.64 -60.61 -44.16
C MET A 498 -24.34 -59.66 -45.15
N GLY A 499 -23.66 -58.56 -45.54
CA GLY A 499 -24.21 -57.55 -46.45
C GLY A 499 -25.13 -56.50 -45.81
N ALA A 500 -25.38 -56.58 -44.51
CA ALA A 500 -26.14 -55.59 -43.74
C ALA A 500 -25.22 -54.79 -42.78
N PRO A 501 -25.57 -53.55 -42.41
CA PRO A 501 -24.83 -52.78 -41.41
C PRO A 501 -24.95 -53.39 -40.01
N ILE A 502 -23.88 -53.34 -39.22
CA ILE A 502 -23.81 -53.93 -37.87
C ILE A 502 -24.83 -53.28 -36.90
N SER A 503 -25.15 -52.00 -37.13
CA SER A 503 -26.22 -51.27 -36.44
C SER A 503 -27.64 -51.83 -36.68
N THR A 504 -27.81 -52.82 -37.57
CA THR A 504 -29.07 -53.59 -37.73
C THR A 504 -29.16 -54.80 -36.80
N TYR A 505 -28.03 -55.27 -36.26
CA TYR A 505 -27.93 -56.46 -35.41
C TYR A 505 -27.85 -56.10 -33.93
N VAL A 506 -27.15 -55.01 -33.59
CA VAL A 506 -26.96 -54.54 -32.22
C VAL A 506 -27.03 -53.02 -32.12
N SER A 507 -27.37 -52.52 -30.93
CA SER A 507 -27.18 -51.13 -30.54
C SER A 507 -26.23 -51.03 -29.34
N VAL A 508 -25.66 -49.85 -29.12
CA VAL A 508 -24.97 -49.49 -27.87
C VAL A 508 -25.59 -48.22 -27.30
N ASP A 509 -25.80 -48.20 -25.98
CA ASP A 509 -26.18 -47.01 -25.24
C ASP A 509 -24.96 -46.06 -25.15
N PRO A 510 -25.05 -44.83 -25.67
CA PRO A 510 -23.91 -43.90 -25.71
C PRO A 510 -23.52 -43.34 -24.34
N ALA A 511 -24.35 -43.49 -23.31
CA ALA A 511 -24.06 -43.04 -21.95
C ALA A 511 -23.60 -44.18 -21.03
N THR A 512 -24.19 -45.38 -21.15
CA THR A 512 -23.88 -46.50 -20.24
C THR A 512 -22.92 -47.54 -20.80
N GLY A 513 -22.68 -47.56 -22.11
CA GLY A 513 -21.86 -48.59 -22.77
C GLY A 513 -22.53 -49.97 -22.82
N ALA A 514 -23.83 -50.06 -22.49
CA ALA A 514 -24.62 -51.28 -22.59
C ALA A 514 -24.94 -51.61 -24.05
N ILE A 515 -24.69 -52.86 -24.45
CA ILE A 515 -24.89 -53.39 -25.79
C ILE A 515 -26.13 -54.28 -25.79
N TYR A 516 -27.02 -54.07 -26.75
CA TYR A 516 -28.28 -54.80 -26.88
C TYR A 516 -28.39 -55.44 -28.27
N ALA A 517 -28.95 -56.65 -28.33
CA ALA A 517 -29.33 -57.31 -29.57
C ALA A 517 -30.61 -56.68 -30.13
N LEU A 518 -30.59 -56.22 -31.38
CA LEU A 518 -31.77 -55.69 -32.07
C LEU A 518 -32.55 -56.78 -32.82
N ARG A 519 -31.99 -57.99 -32.91
CA ARG A 519 -32.55 -59.15 -33.61
C ARG A 519 -32.39 -60.41 -32.77
N THR A 520 -33.20 -61.42 -33.08
CA THR A 520 -32.87 -62.82 -32.83
C THR A 520 -31.62 -63.19 -33.64
N PHE A 521 -30.61 -63.76 -32.98
CA PHE A 521 -29.53 -64.47 -33.66
C PHE A 521 -29.96 -65.91 -33.92
N ASN A 522 -29.38 -66.52 -34.95
CA ASN A 522 -29.51 -67.92 -35.32
C ASN A 522 -28.10 -68.42 -35.65
N TYR A 523 -27.73 -69.59 -35.15
CA TYR A 523 -26.36 -70.03 -35.05
C TYR A 523 -25.83 -70.65 -36.35
N GLU A 524 -26.67 -71.41 -37.07
CA GLU A 524 -26.36 -72.03 -38.37
C GLU A 524 -26.02 -70.97 -39.43
N ILE A 525 -26.65 -69.80 -39.32
CA ILE A 525 -26.41 -68.62 -40.16
C ILE A 525 -25.22 -67.79 -39.65
N LEU A 526 -25.08 -67.59 -38.33
CA LEU A 526 -24.09 -66.65 -37.76
C LEU A 526 -23.54 -67.08 -36.39
N LYS A 527 -22.46 -67.87 -36.39
CA LYS A 527 -21.80 -68.38 -35.16
C LYS A 527 -21.02 -67.34 -34.33
N GLN A 528 -20.62 -66.20 -34.89
CA GLN A 528 -19.87 -65.16 -34.19
C GLN A 528 -20.08 -63.76 -34.81
N LEU A 529 -20.08 -62.73 -33.98
CA LEU A 529 -20.23 -61.32 -34.35
C LEU A 529 -19.19 -60.44 -33.64
N ASP A 530 -18.26 -59.86 -34.41
CA ASP A 530 -17.19 -59.00 -33.91
C ASP A 530 -17.61 -57.52 -33.96
N LEU A 531 -18.00 -56.96 -32.81
CA LEU A 531 -18.35 -55.56 -32.66
C LEU A 531 -17.10 -54.74 -32.38
N ARG A 532 -16.97 -53.55 -33.00
CA ARG A 532 -15.96 -52.56 -32.60
C ARG A 532 -16.66 -51.36 -31.96
N ILE A 533 -16.36 -51.10 -30.69
CA ILE A 533 -16.93 -49.98 -29.94
C ILE A 533 -15.84 -48.93 -29.77
N GLN A 534 -16.14 -47.68 -30.11
CA GLN A 534 -15.33 -46.51 -29.81
C GLN A 534 -15.83 -45.87 -28.52
N ALA A 535 -14.90 -45.36 -27.72
CA ALA A 535 -15.18 -44.41 -26.64
C ALA A 535 -14.56 -43.06 -27.03
N THR A 536 -15.36 -42.00 -26.98
CA THR A 536 -15.01 -40.61 -27.30
C THR A 536 -15.25 -39.73 -26.09
N ASP A 537 -14.36 -38.78 -25.82
CA ASP A 537 -14.56 -37.77 -24.78
C ASP A 537 -15.59 -36.68 -25.19
N GLY A 538 -15.77 -35.69 -24.32
CA GLY A 538 -16.49 -34.44 -24.61
C GLY A 538 -15.57 -33.26 -24.94
N GLY A 539 -14.30 -33.54 -25.27
CA GLY A 539 -13.20 -32.58 -25.40
C GLY A 539 -13.20 -31.73 -26.66
N SER A 540 -12.14 -30.94 -26.82
CA SER A 540 -11.86 -30.15 -28.03
C SER A 540 -10.36 -29.82 -28.13
N PRO A 541 -9.55 -30.58 -28.88
CA PRO A 541 -9.92 -31.70 -29.77
C PRO A 541 -10.51 -32.89 -29.01
N GLN A 542 -11.31 -33.70 -29.70
CA GLN A 542 -11.81 -34.95 -29.15
C GLN A 542 -10.79 -36.08 -29.32
N LEU A 543 -10.41 -36.72 -28.23
CA LEU A 543 -9.64 -37.96 -28.18
C LEU A 543 -10.57 -39.17 -28.06
N SER A 544 -10.06 -40.33 -28.46
CA SER A 544 -10.84 -41.56 -28.49
C SER A 544 -9.99 -42.82 -28.51
N SER A 545 -10.55 -43.91 -28.00
CA SER A 545 -10.00 -45.26 -28.18
C SER A 545 -11.07 -46.21 -28.72
N SER A 546 -10.68 -47.44 -29.07
CA SER A 546 -11.64 -48.48 -29.45
C SER A 546 -11.29 -49.86 -28.89
N THR A 547 -12.31 -50.64 -28.57
CA THR A 547 -12.22 -52.03 -28.12
C THR A 547 -13.01 -52.94 -29.05
N VAL A 548 -12.75 -54.25 -28.99
CA VAL A 548 -13.51 -55.27 -29.70
C VAL A 548 -14.36 -56.06 -28.70
N VAL A 549 -15.62 -56.29 -29.04
CA VAL A 549 -16.53 -57.19 -28.32
C VAL A 549 -16.87 -58.35 -29.26
N LYS A 550 -16.33 -59.53 -28.97
CA LYS A 550 -16.67 -60.77 -29.66
C LYS A 550 -17.90 -61.39 -29.02
N VAL A 551 -19.03 -61.25 -29.69
CA VAL A 551 -20.25 -61.98 -29.34
C VAL A 551 -20.16 -63.34 -30.02
N ARG A 552 -20.09 -64.42 -29.25
CA ARG A 552 -20.15 -65.79 -29.76
C ARG A 552 -21.57 -66.31 -29.57
N MET A 553 -22.17 -66.84 -30.62
CA MET A 553 -23.51 -67.41 -30.56
C MET A 553 -23.41 -68.83 -30.00
N VAL A 554 -24.38 -69.22 -29.19
CA VAL A 554 -24.46 -70.55 -28.59
C VAL A 554 -25.69 -71.26 -29.14
N ASP A 555 -25.41 -72.31 -29.90
CA ASP A 555 -26.26 -73.37 -30.42
C ASP A 555 -27.31 -73.85 -29.39
N GLN A 556 -28.56 -73.97 -29.82
CA GLN A 556 -29.67 -74.59 -29.09
C GLN A 556 -30.27 -75.72 -29.94
N ASN A 557 -30.88 -76.71 -29.29
CA ASN A 557 -31.52 -77.82 -29.99
C ASN A 557 -32.87 -77.36 -30.57
N ASP A 558 -32.81 -76.81 -31.78
CA ASP A 558 -33.84 -76.01 -32.45
C ASP A 558 -34.30 -76.70 -33.75
N ASN A 559 -33.39 -77.36 -34.46
CA ASN A 559 -33.71 -78.15 -35.64
C ASN A 559 -33.90 -79.64 -35.28
N PRO A 560 -34.96 -80.31 -35.78
CA PRO A 560 -35.12 -81.75 -35.60
C PRO A 560 -34.36 -82.55 -36.67
N PRO A 561 -33.81 -83.74 -36.34
CA PRO A 561 -32.96 -84.51 -37.25
C PRO A 561 -33.71 -85.00 -38.49
N VAL A 562 -33.20 -84.70 -39.68
CA VAL A 562 -33.87 -85.00 -40.97
C VAL A 562 -33.27 -86.26 -41.62
N ILE A 563 -34.11 -87.26 -41.91
CA ILE A 563 -33.71 -88.44 -42.68
C ILE A 563 -33.49 -88.06 -44.15
N ILE A 564 -32.26 -88.22 -44.64
CA ILE A 564 -31.83 -87.86 -46.00
C ILE A 564 -31.71 -89.07 -46.93
N HIS A 565 -31.54 -90.28 -46.39
CA HIS A 565 -31.49 -91.51 -47.17
C HIS A 565 -31.97 -92.71 -46.32
N PRO A 566 -32.75 -93.65 -46.86
CA PRO A 566 -33.48 -93.56 -48.14
C PRO A 566 -34.53 -92.43 -48.11
N VAL A 567 -34.96 -91.95 -49.29
CA VAL A 567 -35.88 -90.81 -49.40
C VAL A 567 -37.28 -91.20 -48.93
N LEU A 568 -37.79 -90.52 -47.91
CA LEU A 568 -39.13 -90.74 -47.37
C LEU A 568 -40.21 -90.24 -48.33
N THR A 569 -41.21 -91.09 -48.59
CA THR A 569 -42.44 -90.71 -49.32
C THR A 569 -43.58 -90.62 -48.31
N ASN A 570 -44.08 -89.41 -48.05
CA ASN A 570 -45.18 -89.18 -47.09
C ASN A 570 -44.93 -89.79 -45.70
N GLY A 571 -43.70 -89.71 -45.18
CA GLY A 571 -43.31 -90.27 -43.89
C GLY A 571 -43.09 -91.80 -43.87
N THR A 572 -43.23 -92.49 -44.99
CA THR A 572 -42.93 -93.92 -45.13
C THR A 572 -41.72 -94.16 -46.05
N VAL A 573 -41.08 -95.33 -45.91
CA VAL A 573 -40.16 -95.87 -46.90
C VAL A 573 -40.28 -97.38 -46.98
N GLU A 574 -40.26 -97.93 -48.19
CA GLU A 574 -40.35 -99.35 -48.45
C GLU A 574 -38.97 -99.92 -48.76
N ILE A 575 -38.60 -101.01 -48.10
CA ILE A 575 -37.29 -101.66 -48.19
C ILE A 575 -37.51 -103.13 -48.54
N GLY A 576 -37.14 -103.52 -49.76
CA GLY A 576 -37.28 -104.90 -50.23
C GLY A 576 -36.22 -105.82 -49.61
N VAL A 577 -36.65 -106.83 -48.86
CA VAL A 577 -35.79 -107.81 -48.19
C VAL A 577 -36.01 -109.18 -48.82
N SER A 578 -34.95 -109.85 -49.28
CA SER A 578 -35.11 -111.17 -49.92
C SER A 578 -35.48 -112.24 -48.88
N SER A 579 -36.39 -113.15 -49.20
CA SER A 579 -36.66 -114.36 -48.38
C SER A 579 -35.46 -115.32 -48.29
N LYS A 580 -34.40 -115.06 -49.06
CA LYS A 580 -33.12 -115.79 -49.04
C LYS A 580 -31.99 -115.03 -48.32
N THR A 581 -32.29 -113.89 -47.72
CA THR A 581 -31.33 -113.08 -46.95
C THR A 581 -30.93 -113.86 -45.69
N SER A 582 -29.62 -114.05 -45.47
CA SER A 582 -29.13 -114.76 -44.28
C SER A 582 -29.23 -113.88 -43.02
N ARG A 583 -29.32 -114.55 -41.86
CA ARG A 583 -29.16 -113.90 -40.56
C ARG A 583 -27.88 -113.05 -40.49
N ASP A 584 -27.93 -111.98 -39.70
CA ASP A 584 -26.86 -111.03 -39.41
C ASP A 584 -26.31 -110.28 -40.63
N SER A 585 -27.11 -110.18 -41.71
CA SER A 585 -26.77 -109.41 -42.92
C SER A 585 -27.44 -108.02 -42.95
N LEU A 586 -26.75 -107.06 -43.58
CA LEU A 586 -27.20 -105.68 -43.75
C LEU A 586 -28.37 -105.61 -44.74
N VAL A 587 -29.50 -105.09 -44.29
CA VAL A 587 -30.73 -104.88 -45.07
C VAL A 587 -30.73 -103.50 -45.73
N ALA A 588 -30.42 -102.46 -44.96
CA ALA A 588 -30.33 -101.07 -45.42
C ALA A 588 -29.52 -100.23 -44.44
N GLN A 589 -29.07 -99.05 -44.88
CA GLN A 589 -28.48 -98.03 -44.01
C GLN A 589 -29.34 -96.77 -44.06
N ILE A 590 -29.86 -96.35 -42.91
CA ILE A 590 -30.50 -95.05 -42.75
C ILE A 590 -29.43 -93.99 -42.54
N LYS A 591 -29.56 -92.85 -43.21
CA LYS A 591 -28.78 -91.65 -42.96
C LYS A 591 -29.74 -90.51 -42.65
N ALA A 592 -29.50 -89.88 -41.52
CA ALA A 592 -30.08 -88.62 -41.16
C ALA A 592 -28.98 -87.56 -41.04
N ARG A 593 -29.40 -86.30 -40.98
CA ARG A 593 -28.54 -85.14 -40.78
C ARG A 593 -29.27 -84.14 -39.90
N ASP A 594 -28.54 -83.51 -38.99
CA ASP A 594 -28.96 -82.29 -38.32
C ASP A 594 -28.40 -81.00 -38.93
N ALA A 595 -28.95 -79.86 -38.51
CA ALA A 595 -28.48 -78.53 -38.82
C ALA A 595 -27.59 -77.94 -37.71
N ASP A 596 -27.87 -78.30 -36.46
CA ASP A 596 -27.23 -77.81 -35.22
C ASP A 596 -25.77 -78.32 -35.08
N ASP A 597 -25.12 -78.16 -33.92
CA ASP A 597 -23.70 -78.55 -33.71
C ASP A 597 -23.46 -79.32 -32.39
N GLY A 598 -22.30 -79.97 -32.28
CA GLY A 598 -21.91 -80.75 -31.12
C GLY A 598 -22.90 -81.87 -30.77
N ALA A 599 -23.49 -81.79 -29.56
CA ALA A 599 -24.43 -82.80 -29.06
C ALA A 599 -25.85 -82.66 -29.64
N ASN A 600 -26.23 -81.46 -30.08
CA ASN A 600 -27.51 -81.20 -30.71
C ASN A 600 -27.58 -81.85 -32.11
N ALA A 601 -26.43 -82.02 -32.77
CA ALA A 601 -26.30 -82.81 -34.01
C ALA A 601 -25.81 -84.26 -33.84
N GLU A 602 -25.69 -84.77 -32.60
CA GLU A 602 -25.23 -86.15 -32.36
C GLU A 602 -26.40 -87.14 -32.46
N LEU A 603 -26.52 -87.78 -33.62
CA LEU A 603 -27.68 -88.59 -33.97
C LEU A 603 -27.64 -90.01 -33.41
N THR A 604 -28.76 -90.42 -32.81
CA THR A 604 -29.03 -91.80 -32.38
C THR A 604 -30.21 -92.41 -33.14
N PHE A 605 -30.14 -93.71 -33.44
CA PHE A 605 -31.11 -94.44 -34.25
C PHE A 605 -31.77 -95.59 -33.46
N ALA A 606 -33.11 -95.66 -33.43
CA ALA A 606 -33.83 -96.71 -32.70
C ALA A 606 -35.15 -97.11 -33.38
N PHE A 607 -35.69 -98.28 -33.01
CA PHE A 607 -37.04 -98.71 -33.39
C PHE A 607 -37.98 -98.61 -32.19
N LEU A 608 -39.08 -97.87 -32.34
CA LEU A 608 -39.99 -97.51 -31.25
C LEU A 608 -40.90 -98.67 -30.79
N GLU A 609 -41.18 -99.63 -31.67
CA GLU A 609 -42.04 -100.79 -31.36
C GLU A 609 -41.19 -102.03 -31.08
N GLU A 610 -41.32 -102.61 -29.89
CA GLU A 610 -40.61 -103.83 -29.49
C GLU A 610 -40.99 -105.06 -30.34
N SER A 611 -42.23 -105.09 -30.88
CA SER A 611 -42.84 -106.30 -31.46
C SER A 611 -42.12 -106.90 -32.67
N GLN A 612 -41.18 -106.19 -33.29
CA GLN A 612 -40.41 -106.63 -34.46
C GLN A 612 -38.88 -106.60 -34.24
N GLN A 613 -38.41 -106.27 -33.03
CA GLN A 613 -36.97 -106.16 -32.72
C GLN A 613 -36.22 -107.51 -32.78
N ASP A 614 -36.94 -108.63 -32.62
CA ASP A 614 -36.40 -109.98 -32.83
C ASP A 614 -36.06 -110.27 -34.32
N LEU A 615 -36.74 -109.59 -35.25
CA LEU A 615 -36.55 -109.74 -36.69
C LEU A 615 -35.59 -108.70 -37.27
N PHE A 616 -35.72 -107.42 -36.90
CA PHE A 616 -34.90 -106.33 -37.41
C PHE A 616 -34.26 -105.53 -36.27
N THR A 617 -32.93 -105.41 -36.28
CA THR A 617 -32.19 -104.57 -35.34
C THR A 617 -31.44 -103.46 -36.07
N ILE A 618 -31.52 -102.23 -35.55
CA ILE A 618 -30.75 -101.09 -36.05
C ILE A 618 -29.55 -100.78 -35.15
N ASN A 619 -28.41 -100.44 -35.73
CA ASN A 619 -27.24 -99.95 -35.00
C ASN A 619 -27.47 -98.48 -34.59
N PRO A 620 -27.46 -98.15 -33.28
CA PRO A 620 -27.82 -96.82 -32.81
C PRO A 620 -26.85 -95.71 -33.20
N SER A 621 -25.62 -96.01 -33.65
CA SER A 621 -24.63 -94.98 -34.05
C SER A 621 -24.35 -94.90 -35.56
N THR A 622 -24.79 -95.87 -36.36
CA THR A 622 -24.55 -95.88 -37.82
C THR A 622 -25.81 -95.92 -38.68
N GLY A 623 -26.98 -96.17 -38.09
CA GLY A 623 -28.25 -96.33 -38.82
C GLY A 623 -28.33 -97.62 -39.66
N ASP A 624 -27.38 -98.55 -39.48
CA ASP A 624 -27.35 -99.84 -40.19
C ASP A 624 -28.45 -100.78 -39.66
N ILE A 625 -29.35 -101.21 -40.53
CA ILE A 625 -30.44 -102.16 -40.23
C ILE A 625 -29.99 -103.56 -40.63
N VAL A 626 -30.03 -104.49 -39.69
CA VAL A 626 -29.57 -105.88 -39.83
C VAL A 626 -30.74 -106.85 -39.54
N LEU A 627 -30.86 -107.89 -40.37
CA LEU A 627 -31.84 -108.97 -40.19
C LEU A 627 -31.35 -109.97 -39.12
N ARG A 628 -32.11 -110.17 -38.05
CA ARG A 628 -31.72 -110.99 -36.88
C ARG A 628 -32.54 -112.26 -36.66
N GLY A 629 -33.73 -112.34 -37.24
CA GLY A 629 -34.59 -113.52 -37.23
C GLY A 629 -34.82 -114.06 -38.64
N ASP A 630 -35.23 -115.33 -38.73
CA ASP A 630 -35.50 -115.97 -40.01
C ASP A 630 -36.84 -115.45 -40.59
N LEU A 631 -36.81 -115.01 -41.86
CA LEU A 631 -38.01 -114.56 -42.57
C LEU A 631 -38.87 -115.78 -42.99
N SER A 632 -40.20 -115.61 -43.00
CA SER A 632 -41.07 -116.66 -43.55
C SER A 632 -40.95 -116.76 -45.07
N GLU A 633 -41.33 -117.90 -45.65
CA GLU A 633 -41.37 -118.08 -47.10
C GLU A 633 -42.59 -117.37 -47.76
N GLU A 634 -43.43 -116.65 -47.00
CA GLU A 634 -44.57 -115.89 -47.52
C GLU A 634 -44.12 -114.61 -48.26
N LEU A 635 -43.87 -114.77 -49.56
CA LEU A 635 -43.58 -113.67 -50.48
C LEU A 635 -44.72 -112.63 -50.47
N GLY A 636 -44.36 -111.35 -50.28
CA GLY A 636 -45.32 -110.26 -50.12
C GLY A 636 -45.70 -109.94 -48.67
N GLN A 637 -45.19 -110.67 -47.68
CA GLN A 637 -45.31 -110.29 -46.27
C GLN A 637 -44.67 -108.92 -46.02
N LEU A 638 -45.37 -108.07 -45.26
CA LEU A 638 -44.99 -106.69 -44.96
C LEU A 638 -44.78 -106.50 -43.45
N PHE A 639 -43.55 -106.23 -43.03
CA PHE A 639 -43.23 -105.88 -41.65
C PHE A 639 -43.12 -104.36 -41.54
N LYS A 640 -44.04 -103.75 -40.78
CA LYS A 640 -44.04 -102.32 -40.49
C LYS A 640 -43.30 -102.07 -39.19
N VAL A 641 -42.34 -101.14 -39.19
CA VAL A 641 -41.59 -100.72 -37.99
C VAL A 641 -41.51 -99.19 -37.95
N ILE A 642 -41.68 -98.58 -36.78
CA ILE A 642 -41.46 -97.15 -36.59
C ILE A 642 -40.01 -96.92 -36.20
N LEU A 643 -39.25 -96.27 -37.09
CA LEU A 643 -37.92 -95.72 -36.81
C LEU A 643 -38.07 -94.38 -36.11
N THR A 644 -37.28 -94.16 -35.06
CA THR A 644 -36.97 -92.85 -34.48
C THR A 644 -35.51 -92.53 -34.72
N VAL A 645 -35.24 -91.35 -35.30
CA VAL A 645 -33.93 -90.70 -35.18
C VAL A 645 -34.06 -89.59 -34.16
N THR A 646 -33.17 -89.56 -33.17
CA THR A 646 -33.21 -88.64 -32.03
C THR A 646 -31.81 -88.09 -31.78
N ASP A 647 -31.69 -86.79 -31.57
CA ASP A 647 -30.41 -86.17 -31.17
C ASP A 647 -30.07 -86.40 -29.68
N ASN A 648 -28.90 -85.92 -29.24
CA ASN A 648 -28.50 -85.91 -27.82
C ASN A 648 -28.65 -84.52 -27.15
N GLY A 649 -29.41 -83.61 -27.78
CA GLY A 649 -29.69 -82.27 -27.32
C GLY A 649 -30.65 -82.22 -26.12
N ARG A 650 -30.96 -81.00 -25.67
CA ARG A 650 -31.78 -80.77 -24.46
C ARG A 650 -32.69 -79.53 -24.60
N PRO A 651 -34.00 -79.71 -24.83
CA PRO A 651 -34.72 -80.98 -24.99
C PRO A 651 -34.30 -81.70 -26.27
N PRO A 652 -34.22 -83.04 -26.28
CA PRO A 652 -33.91 -83.77 -27.50
C PRO A 652 -35.10 -83.72 -28.46
N LEU A 653 -34.81 -83.52 -29.73
CA LEU A 653 -35.78 -83.57 -30.83
C LEU A 653 -35.66 -84.91 -31.55
N SER A 654 -36.71 -85.29 -32.28
CA SER A 654 -36.73 -86.57 -32.98
C SER A 654 -37.66 -86.57 -34.18
N THR A 655 -37.24 -87.27 -35.24
CA THR A 655 -38.06 -87.52 -36.44
C THR A 655 -38.42 -88.99 -36.51
N THR A 656 -39.72 -89.27 -36.62
CA THR A 656 -40.26 -90.62 -36.84
C THR A 656 -40.44 -90.91 -38.32
N ALA A 657 -40.03 -92.10 -38.77
CA ALA A 657 -40.35 -92.63 -40.09
C ALA A 657 -40.94 -94.04 -39.99
N THR A 658 -41.91 -94.36 -40.85
CA THR A 658 -42.39 -95.74 -41.01
C THR A 658 -41.50 -96.48 -42.00
N VAL A 659 -40.82 -97.53 -41.55
CA VAL A 659 -40.08 -98.44 -42.41
C VAL A 659 -40.94 -99.67 -42.70
N ASN A 660 -41.22 -99.91 -43.97
CA ASN A 660 -41.99 -101.02 -44.50
C ASN A 660 -41.02 -102.05 -45.10
N PHE A 661 -40.67 -103.12 -44.39
CA PHE A 661 -39.87 -104.22 -44.95
C PHE A 661 -40.78 -105.17 -45.74
N LEU A 662 -40.56 -105.29 -47.04
CA LEU A 662 -41.35 -106.14 -47.93
C LEU A 662 -40.56 -107.41 -48.30
N VAL A 663 -41.10 -108.59 -48.02
CA VAL A 663 -40.44 -109.87 -48.36
C VAL A 663 -40.55 -110.17 -49.85
N THR A 664 -39.41 -110.20 -50.56
CA THR A 664 -39.33 -110.43 -52.01
C THR A 664 -38.58 -111.73 -52.37
N ALA A 665 -38.86 -112.29 -53.54
CA ALA A 665 -38.19 -113.52 -54.01
C ALA A 665 -36.70 -113.32 -54.38
N THR A 666 -36.32 -112.06 -54.61
CA THR A 666 -34.98 -111.56 -54.94
C THR A 666 -34.84 -110.16 -54.36
N ALA A 667 -33.68 -109.84 -53.78
CA ALA A 667 -33.39 -108.48 -53.31
C ALA A 667 -33.43 -107.48 -54.50
N PRO A 668 -33.92 -106.24 -54.31
CA PRO A 668 -33.82 -105.20 -55.33
C PRO A 668 -32.33 -104.89 -55.60
N SER A 669 -31.92 -104.96 -56.86
CA SER A 669 -30.52 -104.91 -57.27
C SER A 669 -29.96 -103.48 -57.33
N SER A 670 -29.87 -102.82 -56.16
CA SER A 670 -29.27 -101.47 -56.05
C SER A 670 -28.65 -101.14 -54.68
N ILE A 671 -28.06 -102.13 -53.98
CA ILE A 671 -27.08 -101.87 -52.89
C ILE A 671 -25.83 -102.76 -53.09
N GLN A 672 -25.13 -102.57 -54.21
CA GLN A 672 -23.73 -102.97 -54.37
C GLN A 672 -23.02 -101.97 -55.28
N ASP A 673 -22.33 -101.00 -54.70
CA ASP A 673 -21.22 -100.31 -55.35
C ASP A 673 -20.23 -99.80 -54.29
N VAL A 674 -19.23 -100.63 -53.96
CA VAL A 674 -18.12 -100.28 -53.08
C VAL A 674 -16.83 -100.50 -53.86
N ALA A 675 -16.49 -99.52 -54.70
CA ALA A 675 -15.23 -99.45 -55.43
C ALA A 675 -14.60 -98.06 -55.27
N LYS A 676 -13.35 -98.03 -54.79
CA LYS A 676 -12.46 -96.85 -54.82
C LYS A 676 -11.42 -97.08 -55.93
N PRO A 677 -10.72 -96.03 -56.40
CA PRO A 677 -11.24 -94.72 -56.81
C PRO A 677 -10.71 -94.33 -58.22
N SER A 678 -11.40 -93.45 -58.95
CA SER A 678 -10.86 -92.88 -60.19
C SER A 678 -11.31 -91.45 -60.44
N SER A 679 -10.52 -90.70 -61.21
CA SER A 679 -10.61 -89.25 -61.38
C SER A 679 -11.26 -88.81 -62.70
N TRP A 680 -11.74 -87.56 -62.68
CA TRP A 680 -12.06 -86.66 -63.81
C TRP A 680 -13.43 -86.80 -64.51
N GLU A 681 -14.21 -85.73 -64.32
CA GLU A 681 -15.02 -85.00 -65.31
C GLU A 681 -15.99 -85.74 -66.25
N GLY A 682 -17.29 -85.58 -65.96
CA GLY A 682 -18.39 -85.76 -66.92
C GLY A 682 -19.55 -84.82 -66.60
N LYS A 683 -19.59 -83.63 -67.21
CA LYS A 683 -20.64 -82.63 -66.96
C LYS A 683 -21.97 -83.03 -67.60
N ALA A 684 -22.94 -83.46 -66.79
CA ALA A 684 -24.34 -83.53 -67.20
C ALA A 684 -24.93 -82.11 -67.25
N LEU A 685 -25.40 -81.68 -68.43
CA LEU A 685 -25.95 -80.34 -68.64
C LEU A 685 -27.42 -80.28 -68.20
N GLN A 686 -27.67 -79.82 -66.98
CA GLN A 686 -29.02 -79.60 -66.44
C GLN A 686 -29.36 -78.11 -66.46
N TRP A 687 -30.56 -77.75 -66.92
CA TRP A 687 -30.94 -76.35 -67.17
C TRP A 687 -31.43 -75.65 -65.90
N ASP A 688 -30.66 -74.67 -65.43
CA ASP A 688 -31.01 -73.86 -64.26
C ASP A 688 -32.23 -72.96 -64.52
N ILE A 689 -33.37 -73.37 -63.96
CA ILE A 689 -34.58 -72.53 -63.81
C ILE A 689 -34.27 -71.17 -63.14
N PRO A 690 -33.42 -71.03 -62.09
CA PRO A 690 -33.08 -69.70 -61.57
C PRO A 690 -32.33 -68.81 -62.57
N LEU A 691 -31.57 -69.38 -63.51
CA LEU A 691 -30.92 -68.59 -64.58
C LEU A 691 -31.95 -67.97 -65.51
N ILE A 692 -33.02 -68.70 -65.85
CA ILE A 692 -34.14 -68.18 -66.64
C ILE A 692 -34.86 -67.05 -65.89
N VAL A 693 -35.08 -67.20 -64.57
CA VAL A 693 -35.67 -66.15 -63.72
C VAL A 693 -34.78 -64.90 -63.68
N ILE A 694 -33.46 -65.05 -63.57
CA ILE A 694 -32.49 -63.94 -63.63
C ILE A 694 -32.52 -63.25 -65.00
N ILE A 695 -32.61 -63.99 -66.11
CA ILE A 695 -32.70 -63.43 -67.46
C ILE A 695 -34.01 -62.66 -67.67
N VAL A 696 -35.14 -63.15 -67.14
CA VAL A 696 -36.44 -62.47 -67.19
C VAL A 696 -36.47 -61.22 -66.30
N LEU A 697 -35.87 -61.28 -65.11
CA LEU A 697 -35.68 -60.10 -64.25
C LEU A 697 -34.75 -59.06 -64.90
N ALA A 698 -33.62 -59.46 -65.47
CA ALA A 698 -32.74 -58.55 -66.20
C ALA A 698 -33.43 -57.94 -67.44
N GLY A 699 -34.22 -58.73 -68.17
CA GLY A 699 -35.02 -58.25 -69.31
C GLY A 699 -36.10 -57.24 -68.91
N SER A 700 -36.84 -57.50 -67.83
CA SER A 700 -37.85 -56.57 -67.31
C SER A 700 -37.23 -55.31 -66.70
N CYS A 701 -36.13 -55.42 -65.94
CA CYS A 701 -35.39 -54.28 -65.41
C CYS A 701 -34.78 -53.41 -66.52
N THR A 702 -34.23 -54.00 -67.60
CA THR A 702 -33.70 -53.23 -68.74
C THR A 702 -34.79 -52.55 -69.55
N LEU A 703 -35.94 -53.21 -69.79
CA LEU A 703 -37.11 -52.56 -70.39
C LEU A 703 -37.63 -51.40 -69.52
N LEU A 704 -37.65 -51.55 -68.19
CA LEU A 704 -38.05 -50.51 -67.26
C LEU A 704 -37.04 -49.35 -67.21
N LEU A 705 -35.74 -49.62 -67.33
CA LEU A 705 -34.70 -48.60 -67.49
C LEU A 705 -34.86 -47.84 -68.82
N VAL A 706 -35.14 -48.53 -69.93
CA VAL A 706 -35.42 -47.89 -71.23
C VAL A 706 -36.71 -47.07 -71.17
N ALA A 707 -37.74 -47.52 -70.45
CA ALA A 707 -38.95 -46.73 -70.21
C ALA A 707 -38.64 -45.45 -69.40
N ILE A 708 -37.86 -45.56 -68.32
CA ILE A 708 -37.42 -44.39 -67.54
C ILE A 708 -36.58 -43.43 -68.39
N ILE A 709 -35.65 -43.93 -69.20
CA ILE A 709 -34.80 -43.11 -70.08
C ILE A 709 -35.61 -42.44 -71.19
N THR A 710 -36.59 -43.12 -71.79
CA THR A 710 -37.47 -42.53 -72.82
C THR A 710 -38.44 -41.51 -72.24
N ILE A 711 -38.96 -41.73 -71.03
CA ILE A 711 -39.75 -40.73 -70.28
C ILE A 711 -38.85 -39.53 -69.92
N ALA A 712 -37.67 -39.75 -69.34
CA ALA A 712 -36.75 -38.68 -68.95
C ALA A 712 -36.29 -37.84 -70.16
N THR A 713 -35.99 -38.47 -71.30
CA THR A 713 -35.56 -37.76 -72.52
C THR A 713 -36.71 -37.05 -73.24
N THR A 714 -37.94 -37.57 -73.21
CA THR A 714 -39.12 -36.84 -73.75
C THR A 714 -39.54 -35.69 -72.84
N CYS A 715 -39.47 -35.85 -71.51
CA CYS A 715 -39.63 -34.76 -70.55
C CYS A 715 -38.54 -33.69 -70.71
N ASN A 716 -37.26 -34.06 -70.86
CA ASN A 716 -36.19 -33.09 -71.11
C ASN A 716 -36.28 -32.43 -72.50
N ARG A 717 -36.79 -33.12 -73.53
CA ARG A 717 -37.11 -32.48 -74.83
C ARG A 717 -38.22 -31.43 -74.68
N ARG A 718 -39.28 -31.70 -73.91
CA ARG A 718 -40.30 -30.69 -73.56
C ARG A 718 -39.72 -29.55 -72.72
N LYS A 719 -38.83 -29.83 -71.76
CA LYS A 719 -38.19 -28.82 -70.90
C LYS A 719 -37.20 -27.91 -71.68
N LYS A 720 -36.44 -28.45 -72.64
CA LYS A 720 -35.62 -27.65 -73.57
C LYS A 720 -36.46 -26.78 -74.51
N GLY A 721 -37.69 -27.16 -74.83
CA GLY A 721 -38.61 -26.31 -75.61
C GLY A 721 -38.98 -25.00 -74.89
N ASN A 722 -39.14 -25.02 -73.56
CA ASN A 722 -39.52 -23.83 -72.80
C ASN A 722 -38.32 -22.95 -72.41
N ASN A 723 -37.13 -23.51 -72.16
CA ASN A 723 -35.96 -22.72 -71.76
C ASN A 723 -35.40 -21.82 -72.89
N ILE A 724 -35.81 -22.00 -74.15
CA ILE A 724 -35.37 -21.18 -75.29
C ILE A 724 -36.01 -19.77 -75.30
N LYS A 725 -37.02 -19.51 -74.46
CA LYS A 725 -37.67 -18.17 -74.36
C LYS A 725 -37.17 -17.27 -73.21
N ASN A 726 -36.40 -17.80 -72.25
CA ASN A 726 -36.09 -17.07 -71.02
C ASN A 726 -34.60 -16.64 -70.87
N ASN A 727 -33.70 -17.09 -71.75
CA ASN A 727 -32.28 -16.74 -71.71
C ASN A 727 -31.83 -15.79 -72.85
N THR A 728 -32.75 -15.08 -73.49
CA THR A 728 -32.46 -13.94 -74.39
C THR A 728 -32.36 -12.60 -73.65
N ALA A 729 -31.81 -12.62 -72.44
CA ALA A 729 -31.41 -11.46 -71.67
C ALA A 729 -30.19 -11.82 -70.81
N LEU A 730 -29.17 -10.94 -70.80
CA LEU A 730 -27.87 -11.13 -70.13
C LEU A 730 -27.12 -12.42 -70.52
N LYS A 731 -26.31 -12.38 -71.60
CA LYS A 731 -24.85 -12.17 -71.43
C LYS A 731 -24.08 -11.89 -72.75
N ASP A 732 -24.22 -10.67 -73.25
CA ASP A 732 -23.15 -9.96 -73.96
C ASP A 732 -22.37 -9.15 -72.90
N GLN A 733 -21.05 -8.99 -72.87
CA GLN A 733 -19.92 -9.50 -73.69
C GLN A 733 -18.75 -9.88 -72.76
N ILE A 734 -17.79 -10.68 -73.26
CA ILE A 734 -16.31 -10.54 -73.16
C ILE A 734 -15.67 -11.80 -73.73
N ASP A 735 -15.12 -11.69 -74.94
CA ASP A 735 -14.25 -12.62 -75.68
C ASP A 735 -13.89 -11.88 -77.01
N ILE A 736 -12.79 -12.05 -77.78
CA ILE A 736 -11.61 -12.94 -77.87
C ILE A 736 -10.42 -12.06 -78.38
N SER A 737 -9.14 -12.47 -78.24
CA SER A 737 -8.08 -12.40 -79.31
C SER A 737 -6.65 -12.61 -78.76
N HIS A 738 -5.69 -13.20 -79.48
CA HIS A 738 -5.67 -13.85 -80.81
C HIS A 738 -4.65 -15.03 -80.79
N LEU A 739 -4.93 -16.20 -81.41
CA LEU A 739 -4.41 -16.68 -82.73
C LEU A 739 -2.87 -16.77 -82.85
N GLU A 740 -2.22 -17.76 -83.49
CA GLU A 740 -2.58 -19.03 -84.19
C GLU A 740 -1.26 -19.89 -84.30
N LYS A 741 -1.02 -21.03 -85.00
CA LYS A 741 -1.70 -21.88 -86.02
C LYS A 741 -1.16 -23.34 -85.98
N GLY A 742 -1.70 -24.23 -86.84
CA GLY A 742 -1.21 -25.61 -87.03
C GLY A 742 -0.02 -25.74 -88.01
N HIS A 743 0.26 -26.90 -88.62
CA HIS A 743 -0.47 -28.19 -88.62
C HIS A 743 0.41 -29.29 -89.27
N GLN A 744 0.42 -30.54 -88.76
CA GLN A 744 0.28 -31.81 -89.53
C GLN A 744 0.59 -33.08 -88.70
N GLU A 745 -0.40 -33.97 -88.67
CA GLU A 745 -0.42 -35.43 -88.92
C GLU A 745 0.91 -36.22 -89.08
N GLU A 746 0.98 -37.52 -88.75
CA GLU A 746 0.27 -38.37 -87.77
C GLU A 746 1.08 -39.68 -87.60
N GLY A 747 1.18 -40.28 -86.40
CA GLY A 747 2.19 -41.34 -86.16
C GLY A 747 2.06 -42.25 -84.94
N SER A 748 0.87 -42.35 -84.33
CA SER A 748 0.43 -43.37 -83.36
C SER A 748 1.35 -43.81 -82.19
N GLN A 749 1.04 -43.29 -80.99
CA GLN A 749 0.95 -44.00 -79.68
C GLN A 749 2.22 -44.68 -79.09
N ARG A 750 2.51 -44.59 -77.78
CA ARG A 750 1.87 -43.84 -76.65
C ARG A 750 2.93 -43.68 -75.54
N GLY A 751 2.96 -42.53 -74.85
CA GLY A 751 3.88 -42.29 -73.72
C GLY A 751 3.49 -43.05 -72.44
N ASN A 752 4.33 -43.21 -71.39
CA ASN A 752 5.43 -42.37 -70.86
C ASN A 752 5.02 -40.90 -70.56
N MET A 753 5.57 -40.21 -69.57
CA MET A 753 6.30 -40.53 -68.31
C MET A 753 6.42 -39.20 -67.51
N PHE A 754 6.89 -39.19 -66.26
CA PHE A 754 7.87 -38.24 -65.68
C PHE A 754 8.00 -38.60 -64.17
N GLU A 755 9.15 -38.97 -63.57
CA GLU A 755 10.58 -38.58 -63.71
C GLU A 755 10.84 -37.16 -63.14
N VAL A 756 11.67 -36.86 -62.13
CA VAL A 756 12.79 -37.47 -61.35
C VAL A 756 14.20 -36.94 -61.73
N ARG A 757 14.76 -36.10 -60.83
CA ARG A 757 16.20 -35.85 -60.46
C ARG A 757 17.10 -34.78 -61.15
N THR A 758 17.83 -34.08 -60.24
CA THR A 758 19.29 -33.72 -60.19
C THR A 758 19.88 -32.35 -60.64
N PHE A 759 21.02 -32.02 -59.99
CA PHE A 759 21.84 -30.79 -59.98
C PHE A 759 22.98 -30.74 -61.04
N PRO A 760 23.60 -29.56 -61.26
CA PRO A 760 25.00 -29.29 -60.81
C PRO A 760 25.30 -27.80 -60.40
N SER A 761 26.49 -27.33 -59.96
CA SER A 761 27.54 -27.82 -59.04
C SER A 761 28.68 -26.76 -58.85
N LYS A 762 29.42 -26.76 -57.71
CA LYS A 762 30.73 -26.06 -57.43
C LYS A 762 30.69 -24.51 -57.25
N THR A 763 31.52 -23.76 -56.49
CA THR A 763 32.62 -23.88 -55.45
C THR A 763 32.95 -22.42 -54.97
N SER A 764 33.70 -21.99 -53.93
CA SER A 764 34.40 -22.46 -52.68
C SER A 764 34.91 -21.16 -51.94
N PHE A 765 35.81 -21.02 -50.92
CA PHE A 765 36.74 -21.84 -50.11
C PHE A 765 37.24 -21.06 -48.83
N ALA A 766 37.66 -21.76 -47.76
CA ALA A 766 38.54 -21.36 -46.61
C ALA A 766 38.24 -20.18 -45.62
N SER A 767 38.79 -20.31 -44.40
CA SER A 767 38.91 -19.34 -43.27
C SER A 767 40.42 -18.98 -43.04
N PRO A 768 40.88 -18.06 -42.14
CA PRO A 768 40.62 -18.01 -40.67
C PRO A 768 40.65 -16.60 -39.98
N ASP A 769 40.63 -16.60 -38.64
CA ASP A 769 40.91 -15.51 -37.65
C ASP A 769 42.38 -14.94 -37.71
N PRO A 770 42.81 -13.87 -36.97
CA PRO A 770 42.25 -13.29 -35.73
C PRO A 770 42.30 -11.73 -35.53
N SER A 771 42.01 -11.31 -34.29
CA SER A 771 42.04 -9.96 -33.64
C SER A 771 43.46 -9.40 -33.34
N PRO A 772 43.71 -8.31 -32.53
CA PRO A 772 42.84 -7.34 -31.82
C PRO A 772 43.30 -5.83 -31.84
N ALA A 773 42.57 -4.96 -31.10
CA ALA A 773 43.02 -3.66 -30.50
C ALA A 773 43.39 -2.50 -31.47
N ALA A 774 43.59 -1.23 -31.06
CA ALA A 774 43.50 -0.52 -29.77
C ALA A 774 43.21 1.00 -29.99
N GLU A 775 42.83 1.74 -28.93
CA GLU A 775 43.16 3.18 -28.68
C GLU A 775 42.66 4.26 -29.71
N GLU A 776 42.53 5.57 -29.44
CA GLU A 776 42.58 6.44 -28.25
C GLU A 776 41.82 7.78 -28.54
N ILE A 777 41.44 8.56 -27.50
CA ILE A 777 41.52 10.06 -27.32
C ILE A 777 41.10 11.01 -28.50
N SER A 778 40.47 12.20 -28.38
CA SER A 778 40.25 13.24 -27.33
C SER A 778 39.10 14.19 -27.70
N THR A 779 38.41 14.76 -26.67
CA THR A 779 37.90 16.17 -26.53
C THR A 779 37.10 16.84 -27.69
N THR A 780 36.41 17.99 -27.55
CA THR A 780 36.38 19.05 -26.51
C THR A 780 35.01 19.76 -26.49
N GLU A 781 34.79 20.58 -25.46
CA GLU A 781 33.97 21.81 -25.36
C GLU A 781 33.59 22.47 -26.72
N SER A 782 32.46 23.14 -26.95
CA SER A 782 31.57 24.02 -26.13
C SER A 782 30.26 24.25 -26.93
N GLY A 783 29.18 24.91 -26.48
CA GLY A 783 28.89 25.74 -25.31
C GLY A 783 28.31 27.11 -25.76
N SER A 784 27.27 27.62 -25.07
CA SER A 784 26.51 28.86 -25.36
C SER A 784 25.70 28.90 -26.67
N ASP A 785 24.80 29.86 -26.90
CA ASP A 785 23.59 30.30 -26.15
C ASP A 785 22.89 31.40 -26.98
N SER A 786 21.72 31.90 -26.54
CA SER A 786 20.96 33.04 -27.14
C SER A 786 20.40 32.83 -28.57
N THR A 787 19.13 33.07 -28.92
CA THR A 787 18.22 34.24 -28.73
C THR A 787 18.69 35.50 -29.50
N CYS A 788 17.85 36.29 -30.20
CA CYS A 788 16.39 36.30 -30.28
C CYS A 788 15.82 37.15 -31.47
N LEU A 789 14.48 37.08 -31.65
CA LEU A 789 13.54 38.11 -32.19
C LEU A 789 13.45 38.46 -33.72
N TYR A 790 12.20 38.38 -34.22
CA TYR A 790 11.45 39.35 -35.07
C TYR A 790 11.85 39.61 -36.55
N GLU A 791 10.96 39.99 -37.47
CA GLU A 791 9.47 39.83 -37.61
C GLU A 791 9.08 40.12 -39.09
N GLY A 792 7.99 39.51 -39.60
CA GLY A 792 7.45 39.82 -40.94
C GLY A 792 5.95 39.53 -41.09
N GLN A 793 5.10 40.50 -40.81
CA GLN A 793 3.63 40.34 -40.82
C GLN A 793 2.96 40.55 -42.20
N LYS A 794 1.69 40.07 -42.27
CA LYS A 794 0.58 40.41 -43.22
C LYS A 794 0.48 39.48 -44.47
N ARG A 795 -0.71 39.04 -44.90
CA ARG A 795 -2.09 39.41 -44.48
C ARG A 795 -3.17 38.33 -44.81
N LEU A 796 -4.02 38.06 -43.81
CA LEU A 796 -5.49 37.82 -43.88
C LEU A 796 -6.12 36.74 -44.82
N ARG A 797 -6.78 35.77 -44.16
CA ARG A 797 -8.23 35.40 -44.27
C ARG A 797 -8.58 34.02 -44.85
N GLY A 798 -9.12 33.15 -43.99
CA GLY A 798 -9.80 31.87 -44.29
C GLY A 798 -10.39 31.25 -43.01
N GLN A 799 -11.45 30.43 -43.10
CA GLN A 799 -12.12 29.79 -41.95
C GLN A 799 -12.08 28.25 -42.04
N ASN A 800 -12.20 27.63 -40.87
CA ASN A 800 -12.79 26.31 -40.57
C ASN A 800 -12.56 25.10 -41.52
N GLY A 801 -12.01 24.04 -40.94
CA GLY A 801 -12.80 22.83 -40.69
C GLY A 801 -12.58 21.62 -41.61
N GLU A 802 -12.30 20.46 -40.98
CA GLU A 802 -12.22 19.11 -41.55
C GLU A 802 -11.10 18.88 -42.61
N GLY A 803 -10.52 17.69 -42.78
CA GLY A 803 -10.65 16.44 -42.02
C GLY A 803 -10.41 15.19 -42.90
N PHE A 804 -9.61 14.22 -42.46
CA PHE A 804 -9.51 12.86 -43.04
C PHE A 804 -9.01 11.88 -41.95
N THR A 805 -9.88 11.06 -41.37
CA THR A 805 -10.19 9.64 -41.70
C THR A 805 -9.06 8.62 -41.50
N ALA A 806 -9.38 7.55 -40.78
CA ALA A 806 -8.70 6.25 -40.87
C ALA A 806 -9.75 5.13 -41.11
N THR A 807 -9.34 4.09 -41.82
CA THR A 807 -10.08 2.85 -42.12
C THR A 807 -9.07 1.68 -42.05
N PRO A 808 -9.47 0.38 -42.09
CA PRO A 808 -10.81 -0.18 -42.22
C PRO A 808 -11.22 -1.16 -41.09
N SER A 809 -12.43 -1.70 -41.20
CA SER A 809 -12.99 -2.74 -40.32
C SER A 809 -12.68 -4.16 -40.77
N TYR A 810 -12.77 -5.12 -39.84
CA TYR A 810 -12.93 -6.55 -40.14
C TYR A 810 -14.11 -7.15 -39.34
N ASN A 811 -14.58 -8.32 -39.77
CA ASN A 811 -15.91 -8.85 -39.46
C ASN A 811 -16.04 -9.45 -38.04
N LYS A 812 -17.27 -9.47 -37.51
CA LYS A 812 -17.66 -10.28 -36.35
C LYS A 812 -18.37 -11.56 -36.81
N GLU A 813 -17.95 -12.70 -36.30
CA GLU A 813 -18.73 -13.95 -36.35
C GLU A 813 -19.72 -14.05 -35.17
N PRO A 814 -20.82 -14.81 -35.31
CA PRO A 814 -21.82 -14.97 -34.25
C PRO A 814 -21.46 -16.11 -33.28
N ALA A 815 -21.76 -15.92 -31.99
CA ALA A 815 -21.59 -16.95 -30.95
C ALA A 815 -22.66 -18.06 -31.04
N PRO A 816 -22.37 -19.30 -30.59
CA PRO A 816 -23.31 -20.41 -30.63
C PRO A 816 -24.41 -20.30 -29.55
N PRO A 817 -25.65 -20.77 -29.82
CA PRO A 817 -26.73 -20.77 -28.85
C PRO A 817 -26.66 -21.95 -27.87
N VAL A 818 -26.93 -21.68 -26.58
CA VAL A 818 -27.10 -22.71 -25.54
C VAL A 818 -28.47 -23.38 -25.68
N ALA A 819 -28.51 -24.71 -25.72
CA ALA A 819 -29.75 -25.48 -25.81
C ALA A 819 -30.31 -25.84 -24.43
N ILE A 820 -31.57 -25.46 -24.16
CA ILE A 820 -32.33 -25.91 -22.98
C ILE A 820 -33.29 -27.04 -23.40
N TRP A 821 -33.19 -28.19 -22.76
CA TRP A 821 -34.07 -29.34 -23.03
C TRP A 821 -35.47 -29.13 -22.45
N LYS A 822 -36.50 -29.22 -23.30
CA LYS A 822 -37.90 -29.45 -22.89
C LYS A 822 -38.62 -30.27 -23.95
N GLY A 823 -39.45 -31.21 -23.54
CA GLY A 823 -39.85 -32.34 -24.39
C GLY A 823 -40.86 -32.03 -25.52
N HIS A 824 -40.75 -32.83 -26.58
CA HIS A 824 -41.81 -33.20 -27.53
C HIS A 824 -42.62 -32.09 -28.24
N SER A 825 -42.02 -31.43 -29.24
CA SER A 825 -42.57 -31.36 -30.63
C SER A 825 -41.79 -30.39 -31.51
N PHE A 826 -41.79 -30.61 -32.83
CA PHE A 826 -41.25 -29.68 -33.82
C PHE A 826 -42.36 -28.82 -34.42
N ASN A 827 -42.08 -27.52 -34.61
CA ASN A 827 -42.68 -26.72 -35.68
C ASN A 827 -41.82 -25.48 -35.96
N THR A 828 -41.69 -25.10 -37.23
CA THR A 828 -40.81 -24.02 -37.70
C THR A 828 -41.59 -22.91 -38.40
N ILE A 829 -41.53 -21.67 -37.90
CA ILE A 829 -42.00 -20.48 -38.61
C ILE A 829 -40.96 -19.35 -38.47
N SER A 830 -40.72 -18.63 -39.57
CA SER A 830 -39.75 -17.54 -39.68
C SER A 830 -40.26 -16.22 -39.10
N GLY A 831 -39.43 -15.51 -38.35
CA GLY A 831 -39.72 -14.14 -37.91
C GLY A 831 -39.51 -13.11 -39.04
N ARG A 832 -40.52 -12.27 -39.26
CA ARG A 832 -40.43 -11.05 -40.08
C ARG A 832 -41.34 -9.98 -39.48
N GLU A 833 -40.89 -8.73 -39.49
CA GLU A 833 -41.68 -7.49 -39.32
C GLU A 833 -42.56 -7.33 -38.06
N ALA A 834 -42.10 -6.46 -37.13
CA ALA A 834 -42.98 -5.54 -36.38
C ALA A 834 -42.14 -4.38 -35.79
N GLU A 835 -42.43 -3.14 -36.20
CA GLU A 835 -41.97 -1.92 -35.51
C GLU A 835 -43.08 -1.36 -34.60
N LYS A 836 -42.68 -0.59 -33.57
CA LYS A 836 -43.46 0.48 -32.89
C LYS A 836 -44.79 0.09 -32.22
N PHE A 837 -44.87 0.33 -30.91
CA PHE A 837 -45.77 1.30 -30.24
C PHE A 837 -45.37 1.28 -28.74
N SER A 838 -44.72 2.32 -28.22
CA SER A 838 -45.31 3.55 -27.65
C SER A 838 -45.93 3.37 -26.26
N GLY A 839 -45.36 4.05 -25.27
CA GLY A 839 -45.84 4.09 -23.88
C GLY A 839 -44.94 4.96 -23.01
N LYS A 840 -45.35 6.23 -22.80
CA LYS A 840 -44.75 7.12 -21.80
C LYS A 840 -45.66 7.16 -20.57
N ASP A 841 -45.07 7.20 -19.38
CA ASP A 841 -45.54 8.13 -18.35
C ASP A 841 -44.37 8.56 -17.42
N SER A 842 -44.68 9.28 -16.36
CA SER A 842 -43.85 10.37 -15.85
C SER A 842 -43.45 10.19 -14.38
N GLY A 843 -42.25 10.63 -14.00
CA GLY A 843 -41.80 10.69 -12.60
C GLY A 843 -40.60 11.61 -12.44
N LYS A 844 -40.69 12.58 -11.52
CA LYS A 844 -39.59 13.44 -11.07
C LYS A 844 -39.00 12.89 -9.76
N GLY A 845 -37.75 13.21 -9.48
CA GLY A 845 -37.11 12.94 -8.19
C GLY A 845 -35.60 13.18 -8.29
N ASP A 846 -35.18 14.37 -7.90
CA ASP A 846 -33.79 14.82 -8.03
C ASP A 846 -32.94 14.38 -6.82
N SER A 847 -31.66 14.07 -7.08
CA SER A 847 -30.43 14.47 -6.34
C SER A 847 -30.30 14.31 -4.80
N ASP A 848 -29.10 14.32 -4.21
CA ASP A 848 -27.75 13.83 -4.53
C ASP A 848 -26.93 13.96 -3.23
N PHE A 849 -26.01 13.03 -2.92
CA PHE A 849 -25.10 13.18 -1.77
C PHE A 849 -23.94 12.14 -1.85
N ASN A 850 -22.65 12.46 -1.63
CA ASN A 850 -21.93 13.74 -1.74
C ASN A 850 -20.40 13.46 -1.73
N ASP A 851 -19.65 13.92 -2.73
CA ASP A 851 -18.17 13.86 -2.83
C ASP A 851 -17.70 15.02 -3.75
N SER A 852 -16.54 15.67 -3.61
CA SER A 852 -15.75 16.03 -2.41
C SER A 852 -14.81 17.21 -2.77
N ASP A 853 -14.15 17.78 -1.76
CA ASP A 853 -12.88 18.54 -1.78
C ASP A 853 -12.81 19.97 -2.39
N SER A 854 -12.20 20.86 -1.59
CA SER A 854 -11.20 21.93 -1.89
C SER A 854 -11.40 22.92 -3.06
N ASP A 855 -11.07 24.22 -2.95
CA ASP A 855 -9.99 24.84 -2.16
C ASP A 855 -10.22 26.34 -1.83
N ILE A 856 -9.25 27.00 -1.16
CA ILE A 856 -9.42 28.34 -0.54
C ILE A 856 -8.76 29.52 -1.30
N SER A 857 -9.46 30.67 -1.39
CA SER A 857 -8.97 32.09 -1.45
C SER A 857 -9.92 33.00 -2.24
N GLY A 858 -10.16 34.25 -1.78
CA GLY A 858 -10.89 35.27 -2.57
C GLY A 858 -11.51 36.39 -1.74
N ASP A 859 -11.01 37.62 -1.92
CA ASP A 859 -11.23 38.76 -1.02
C ASP A 859 -12.63 39.39 -0.96
N ALA A 860 -12.82 40.08 0.16
CA ALA A 860 -13.95 40.93 0.52
C ALA A 860 -14.35 42.00 -0.53
N LEU A 861 -15.66 42.18 -0.71
CA LEU A 861 -16.26 43.38 -1.32
C LEU A 861 -16.84 44.32 -0.24
N LYS A 862 -16.44 45.59 -0.27
CA LYS A 862 -16.93 46.63 0.65
C LYS A 862 -16.93 48.01 -0.01
N LYS A 863 -17.91 48.84 0.36
CA LYS A 863 -18.23 50.21 -0.11
C LYS A 863 -18.91 50.30 -1.48
N ASP A 864 -20.20 50.59 -1.43
CA ASP A 864 -20.65 51.88 -1.98
C ASP A 864 -20.54 52.96 -0.89
N LEU A 865 -20.66 54.23 -1.28
CA LEU A 865 -20.50 55.42 -0.43
C LEU A 865 -21.47 56.53 -0.89
N ILE A 866 -21.69 57.56 -0.05
CA ILE A 866 -22.48 58.79 -0.33
C ILE A 866 -24.00 58.50 -0.19
N THR A 867 -24.84 59.23 0.58
CA THR A 867 -24.81 60.64 1.03
C THR A 867 -25.53 60.87 2.39
N HIS A 868 -25.21 62.00 3.06
CA HIS A 868 -26.09 62.87 3.88
C HIS A 868 -26.74 62.45 5.24
N MET A 869 -26.35 63.23 6.26
CA MET A 869 -27.18 63.97 7.25
C MET A 869 -27.92 63.32 8.46
N GLN A 870 -27.65 63.98 9.61
CA GLN A 870 -28.54 64.40 10.72
C GLN A 870 -29.02 63.40 11.80
N ASN A 871 -28.67 63.79 13.04
CA ASN A 871 -29.45 63.77 14.29
C ASN A 871 -30.65 62.80 14.42
N GLY A 872 -30.54 61.81 15.32
CA GLY A 872 -31.66 60.99 15.79
C GLY A 872 -31.47 60.54 17.23
N LEU A 873 -32.43 60.87 18.10
CA LEU A 873 -32.51 60.48 19.52
C LEU A 873 -33.87 59.77 19.72
N TRP A 874 -34.00 58.94 20.77
CA TRP A 874 -35.15 58.09 21.16
C TRP A 874 -35.17 56.70 20.46
N ALA A 875 -35.59 55.56 21.02
CA ALA A 875 -36.19 55.10 22.30
C ALA A 875 -37.64 54.55 22.24
N CYS A 876 -37.85 53.39 22.88
CA CYS A 876 -39.13 52.70 23.18
C CYS A 876 -39.93 52.18 21.94
N THR A 877 -40.90 51.25 22.01
CA THR A 877 -41.58 50.45 23.07
C THR A 877 -41.50 48.92 22.74
N ALA A 878 -41.64 47.91 23.60
CA ALA A 878 -42.71 47.52 24.56
C ALA A 878 -44.07 47.17 23.88
N GLU A 879 -44.88 46.17 24.29
CA GLU A 879 -45.08 45.50 25.60
C GLU A 879 -45.61 44.02 25.56
N CYS A 880 -45.48 43.29 26.69
CA CYS A 880 -46.39 42.27 27.32
C CYS A 880 -46.90 41.02 26.53
N LYS A 881 -47.36 39.89 27.11
CA LYS A 881 -47.70 39.40 28.49
C LYS A 881 -47.66 37.84 28.41
N ILE A 882 -47.00 36.98 29.22
CA ILE A 882 -46.81 36.77 30.67
C ILE A 882 -48.01 36.15 31.42
N LEU A 883 -47.86 34.87 31.84
CA LEU A 883 -48.01 34.29 33.20
C LEU A 883 -47.85 32.75 33.13
N GLY A 884 -47.21 32.02 34.05
CA GLY A 884 -46.40 32.34 35.25
C GLY A 884 -45.49 31.14 35.62
N HIS A 885 -44.31 31.35 36.25
CA HIS A 885 -44.04 31.23 37.70
C HIS A 885 -43.84 29.78 38.24
N SER A 886 -42.97 29.50 39.22
CA SER A 886 -42.07 30.33 40.07
C SER A 886 -41.10 29.43 40.90
N ASP A 887 -39.95 29.86 41.44
CA ASP A 887 -38.97 30.93 41.17
C ASP A 887 -37.73 30.73 42.10
N ARG A 888 -36.59 31.40 41.79
CA ARG A 888 -35.59 32.16 42.64
C ARG A 888 -35.27 31.73 44.10
N CYS A 889 -34.09 32.03 44.71
CA CYS A 889 -33.13 33.16 44.67
C CYS A 889 -31.65 32.67 44.68
N TRP A 890 -30.60 33.34 44.18
CA TRP A 890 -29.96 34.65 44.52
C TRP A 890 -29.35 34.74 45.95
N SER A 891 -28.15 35.30 46.24
CA SER A 891 -26.99 35.81 45.44
C SER A 891 -25.74 36.07 46.38
N PRO A 892 -24.54 36.51 45.91
CA PRO A 892 -23.26 36.46 46.69
C PRO A 892 -22.61 37.81 47.13
N SER A 893 -21.50 37.76 47.90
CA SER A 893 -20.53 38.85 48.26
C SER A 893 -19.26 38.22 48.89
N CYS A 894 -17.97 38.55 48.64
CA CYS A 894 -17.14 39.78 48.54
C CYS A 894 -16.27 40.05 49.82
N GLY A 895 -14.93 40.23 49.70
CA GLY A 895 -14.03 40.62 50.82
C GLY A 895 -12.50 40.58 50.54
N ARG A 896 -11.71 41.46 51.19
CA ARG A 896 -10.23 41.69 51.08
C ARG A 896 -9.75 42.63 52.23
N ALA A 897 -8.47 42.86 52.61
CA ALA A 897 -7.14 42.23 52.35
C ALA A 897 -6.08 42.79 53.34
N ASN A 898 -4.96 42.07 53.57
CA ASN A 898 -3.65 42.51 54.15
C ASN A 898 -3.64 43.02 55.63
N PRO A 899 -2.51 42.96 56.39
CA PRO A 899 -1.10 43.11 55.96
C PRO A 899 -0.01 42.16 56.58
N HIS A 900 1.26 42.48 56.29
CA HIS A 900 2.57 41.87 56.68
C HIS A 900 3.02 42.17 58.15
N PRO A 901 4.13 41.62 58.74
CA PRO A 901 5.44 41.23 58.16
C PRO A 901 6.14 39.93 58.69
N SER A 902 7.47 39.80 58.47
CA SER A 902 8.37 38.61 58.66
C SER A 902 9.28 38.72 59.93
N PRO A 903 10.22 37.77 60.27
CA PRO A 903 11.44 37.43 59.49
C PRO A 903 11.92 35.93 59.52
N HIS A 904 13.12 35.68 58.95
CA HIS A 904 13.86 34.40 58.70
C HIS A 904 14.62 33.83 59.95
N PRO A 905 15.52 32.80 59.89
CA PRO A 905 15.95 31.89 58.79
C PRO A 905 16.13 30.38 59.13
N SER A 906 16.18 29.51 58.10
CA SER A 906 17.34 28.62 57.77
C SER A 906 16.97 27.46 56.83
N ALA A 907 17.93 27.05 55.99
CA ALA A 907 17.92 25.89 55.08
C ALA A 907 18.86 24.79 55.68
N PRO A 908 19.09 23.58 55.08
CA PRO A 908 18.77 23.18 53.70
C PRO A 908 18.37 21.70 53.43
N LEU A 909 18.13 21.41 52.13
CA LEU A 909 18.43 20.17 51.38
C LEU A 909 17.74 18.81 51.70
N SER A 910 17.04 18.32 50.64
CA SER A 910 17.28 17.02 49.95
C SER A 910 16.25 15.86 50.03
N THR A 911 16.00 15.31 48.83
CA THR A 911 15.69 13.91 48.46
C THR A 911 14.51 13.14 49.07
N PHE A 912 13.45 13.02 48.27
CA PHE A 912 12.94 11.78 47.65
C PHE A 912 12.75 10.45 48.45
N CYS A 913 11.58 9.87 48.15
CA CYS A 913 11.34 8.45 47.81
C CYS A 913 10.89 7.39 48.85
N LYS A 914 9.75 6.78 48.47
CA LYS A 914 9.39 5.35 48.51
C LYS A 914 8.76 4.75 49.77
N SER A 915 8.03 3.66 49.48
CA SER A 915 7.01 3.00 50.28
C SER A 915 7.37 1.54 50.57
N THR A 916 6.85 1.04 51.69
CA THR A 916 6.70 -0.40 52.02
C THR A 916 5.57 -0.53 53.07
N SER A 917 4.96 -1.69 53.34
CA SER A 917 4.22 -2.62 52.46
C SER A 917 3.70 -3.81 53.29
N LEU A 918 2.39 -4.14 53.21
CA LEU A 918 1.78 -5.42 53.65
C LEU A 918 1.91 -5.71 55.20
N PRO A 919 1.43 -6.86 55.77
CA PRO A 919 0.69 -8.01 55.19
C PRO A 919 -0.54 -8.54 55.98
N ARG A 920 -1.47 -9.26 55.31
CA ARG A 920 -1.79 -10.71 55.50
C ARG A 920 -3.10 -11.18 54.83
N ASP A 921 -3.15 -12.48 54.53
CA ASP A 921 -4.28 -13.33 54.09
C ASP A 921 -4.43 -14.51 55.09
N PRO A 922 -5.60 -15.17 55.25
CA PRO A 922 -5.71 -16.55 54.75
C PRO A 922 -7.12 -17.08 54.35
N LEU A 923 -7.20 -17.70 53.16
CA LEU A 923 -7.80 -19.02 52.83
C LEU A 923 -9.12 -19.53 53.49
N ARG A 924 -10.16 -19.82 52.68
CA ARG A 924 -10.98 -21.07 52.77
C ARG A 924 -11.79 -21.41 51.49
N ARG A 925 -12.22 -22.66 51.33
CA ARG A 925 -13.24 -23.16 50.36
C ARG A 925 -14.61 -23.33 51.05
N ASP A 926 -15.72 -23.31 50.28
CA ASP A 926 -16.63 -24.48 50.07
C ASP A 926 -17.98 -24.16 49.37
N ASN A 927 -18.32 -24.97 48.35
CA ASN A 927 -19.62 -25.56 47.93
C ASN A 927 -21.02 -24.88 48.07
N PHE A 928 -21.70 -24.82 46.90
CA PHE A 928 -23.11 -25.18 46.59
C PHE A 928 -24.37 -24.35 47.00
N TYR A 929 -25.31 -24.24 46.03
CA TYR A 929 -26.78 -23.99 46.11
C TYR A 929 -27.29 -22.62 46.66
N GLN A 930 -28.45 -22.04 46.26
CA GLN A 930 -29.31 -22.17 45.05
C GLN A 930 -30.29 -20.96 44.95
N ALA A 931 -30.64 -20.55 43.71
CA ALA A 931 -31.87 -19.81 43.28
C ALA A 931 -32.29 -18.46 43.92
N GLN A 932 -32.63 -17.49 43.04
CA GLN A 932 -33.97 -16.86 43.05
C GLN A 932 -34.35 -16.24 41.69
N LEU A 933 -35.66 -16.24 41.41
CA LEU A 933 -36.41 -15.64 40.29
C LEU A 933 -37.51 -14.76 40.93
N PRO A 934 -38.15 -13.74 40.27
CA PRO A 934 -38.96 -13.99 39.06
C PRO A 934 -39.34 -12.84 38.08
N LYS A 935 -39.76 -13.24 36.85
CA LYS A 935 -40.73 -12.58 35.92
C LYS A 935 -40.26 -11.29 35.21
N THR A 936 -40.75 -10.94 34.00
CA THR A 936 -42.12 -10.99 33.44
C THR A 936 -42.30 -11.56 32.00
N VAL A 937 -43.57 -11.71 31.59
CA VAL A 937 -44.23 -12.22 30.33
C VAL A 937 -43.56 -12.01 28.94
N GLY A 938 -43.90 -12.76 27.86
CA GLY A 938 -44.87 -13.90 27.70
C GLY A 938 -45.23 -14.23 26.21
N LEU A 939 -46.08 -15.28 25.99
CA LEU A 939 -46.52 -15.94 24.71
C LEU A 939 -45.51 -16.98 24.13
N GLN A 940 -45.74 -18.28 23.85
CA GLN A 940 -46.86 -19.13 23.31
C GLN A 940 -47.01 -19.07 21.77
N SER A 941 -47.19 -20.16 21.00
CA SER A 941 -47.28 -21.64 21.23
C SER A 941 -46.88 -22.38 19.93
N VAL A 942 -46.13 -23.50 19.89
CA VAL A 942 -46.44 -24.90 20.28
C VAL A 942 -47.63 -25.54 19.54
N TYR A 943 -47.37 -26.47 18.62
CA TYR A 943 -47.97 -27.83 18.60
C TYR A 943 -47.07 -28.81 17.81
N GLU A 944 -47.51 -30.05 17.58
CA GLU A 944 -46.61 -31.22 17.51
C GLU A 944 -47.20 -32.42 16.71
N LYS A 945 -46.35 -33.21 16.03
CA LYS A 945 -46.59 -34.57 15.44
C LYS A 945 -47.58 -34.61 14.23
N VAL A 946 -47.63 -35.65 13.38
CA VAL A 946 -47.33 -37.10 13.50
C VAL A 946 -46.47 -37.61 12.33
N LEU A 947 -45.80 -38.77 12.49
CA LEU A 947 -45.01 -39.45 11.45
C LEU A 947 -45.90 -40.06 10.36
N HIS A 948 -45.35 -40.20 9.15
CA HIS A 948 -45.38 -41.49 8.45
C HIS A 948 -43.98 -41.82 7.90
N ARG A 949 -43.78 -43.08 7.49
CA ARG A 949 -42.49 -43.77 7.41
C ARG A 949 -42.54 -44.73 6.22
N ASP A 950 -41.44 -44.84 5.47
CA ASP A 950 -41.14 -45.98 4.60
C ASP A 950 -39.63 -46.27 4.52
N PHE A 951 -39.29 -47.45 4.00
CA PHE A 951 -37.94 -48.05 3.86
C PHE A 951 -37.46 -47.95 2.38
N ASP A 952 -36.30 -48.41 1.88
CA ASP A 952 -35.24 -49.35 2.33
C ASP A 952 -33.80 -48.78 2.11
N ARG A 953 -32.64 -49.30 2.58
CA ARG A 953 -32.12 -50.58 3.13
C ARG A 953 -31.30 -51.51 2.18
N THR A 954 -29.98 -51.30 2.16
CA THR A 954 -28.89 -52.30 1.92
C THR A 954 -27.63 -51.75 2.61
N ILE A 955 -27.11 -52.27 3.73
CA ILE A 955 -26.51 -53.59 4.04
C ILE A 955 -25.15 -53.82 3.36
N THR A 956 -24.09 -53.63 4.13
CA THR A 956 -22.84 -54.41 4.06
C THR A 956 -22.35 -54.66 5.50
N LEU A 957 -21.74 -55.82 5.76
CA LEU A 957 -21.43 -56.29 7.13
C LEU A 957 -19.98 -55.97 7.55
N LEU A 958 -19.80 -55.67 8.85
CA LEU A 958 -18.50 -55.59 9.51
C LEU A 958 -18.50 -56.50 10.75
N SER A 959 -17.46 -57.32 10.88
CA SER A 959 -17.21 -58.23 12.01
C SER A 959 -15.71 -58.58 12.07
N PRO A 960 -15.16 -58.94 13.25
CA PRO A 960 -13.93 -58.30 13.71
C PRO A 960 -12.76 -59.25 14.01
N PRO A 961 -11.62 -58.71 14.46
CA PRO A 961 -10.68 -59.44 15.31
C PRO A 961 -10.41 -58.76 16.67
N HIS A 962 -10.42 -59.57 17.73
CA HIS A 962 -9.86 -59.36 19.08
C HIS A 962 -9.83 -60.74 19.78
N PRO A 963 -9.04 -60.99 20.84
CA PRO A 963 -7.89 -60.23 21.36
C PRO A 963 -6.63 -61.12 21.59
N ALA A 964 -5.54 -60.52 22.07
CA ALA A 964 -4.48 -61.22 22.81
C ALA A 964 -4.02 -60.37 24.00
N ARG A 965 -3.50 -60.99 25.08
CA ARG A 965 -3.04 -60.31 26.30
C ARG A 965 -1.56 -60.58 26.59
N LEU A 966 -0.97 -59.61 27.30
CA LEU A 966 0.21 -59.64 28.19
C LEU A 966 0.36 -60.95 29.03
N PRO A 967 1.55 -61.30 29.61
CA PRO A 967 2.47 -60.34 30.25
C PRO A 967 4.02 -60.59 30.29
N ASP A 968 4.72 -59.48 30.58
CA ASP A 968 5.85 -59.26 31.53
C ASP A 968 7.32 -59.75 31.38
N LEU A 969 8.21 -58.80 31.76
CA LEU A 969 9.54 -58.88 32.42
C LEU A 969 10.79 -59.44 31.70
N GLN A 970 11.74 -58.55 31.35
CA GLN A 970 12.90 -58.27 32.23
C GLN A 970 13.72 -56.99 31.89
N GLU A 971 14.56 -56.58 32.84
CA GLU A 971 15.12 -55.25 33.14
C GLU A 971 16.41 -54.77 32.40
N ILE A 972 16.68 -53.45 32.55
CA ILE A 972 17.99 -52.75 32.65
C ILE A 972 18.87 -52.54 31.39
N GLY A 973 19.27 -51.27 31.18
CA GLY A 973 20.41 -50.87 30.33
C GLY A 973 20.41 -49.39 29.92
N VAL A 974 21.09 -48.50 30.67
CA VAL A 974 21.22 -47.07 30.33
C VAL A 974 22.66 -46.73 29.89
N PRO A 975 22.88 -46.17 28.69
CA PRO A 975 24.19 -45.63 28.30
C PRO A 975 24.36 -44.16 28.77
N LEU A 976 25.57 -43.82 29.22
CA LEU A 976 25.94 -42.47 29.66
C LEU A 976 26.38 -41.58 28.49
N PHE A 977 26.14 -40.27 28.62
CA PHE A 977 26.69 -39.25 27.71
C PHE A 977 28.23 -39.15 27.86
N SER A 978 28.95 -39.07 26.73
CA SER A 978 30.38 -38.73 26.68
C SER A 978 30.59 -37.39 25.98
N ALA A 979 31.36 -36.49 26.59
CA ALA A 979 31.65 -35.17 26.04
C ALA A 979 32.73 -35.22 24.91
N PRO A 980 32.66 -34.33 23.90
CA PRO A 980 33.64 -34.29 22.82
C PRO A 980 34.99 -33.72 23.25
N SER A 981 36.08 -34.32 22.77
CA SER A 981 37.46 -33.89 23.06
C SER A 981 37.92 -32.73 22.18
N THR A 982 38.43 -31.67 22.79
CA THR A 982 39.06 -30.52 22.11
C THR A 982 40.32 -30.91 21.32
N ARG A 983 40.50 -30.35 20.12
CA ARG A 983 41.82 -30.16 19.50
C ARG A 983 41.98 -28.73 18.99
N TYR A 984 42.96 -28.02 19.55
CA TYR A 984 43.46 -26.77 18.99
C TYR A 984 44.24 -27.03 17.71
N LEU A 985 44.16 -26.09 16.76
CA LEU A 985 45.21 -25.81 15.79
C LEU A 985 45.58 -24.33 15.94
N GLY A 986 46.85 -24.06 16.23
CA GLY A 986 47.39 -22.70 16.31
C GLY A 986 48.04 -22.27 15.00
N PRO A 987 48.23 -20.96 14.77
CA PRO A 987 48.91 -20.45 13.59
C PRO A 987 50.43 -20.61 13.68
N GLN A 988 51.10 -20.64 12.53
CA GLN A 988 52.52 -20.30 12.41
C GLN A 988 52.76 -19.39 11.22
N THR A 989 53.73 -18.50 11.37
CA THR A 989 54.23 -17.57 10.36
C THR A 989 55.74 -17.49 10.47
N GLU A 990 56.49 -17.89 9.45
CA GLU A 990 57.79 -17.27 9.14
C GLU A 990 58.31 -17.57 7.72
N ALA A 991 58.60 -16.48 7.00
CA ALA A 991 59.78 -16.21 6.17
C ALA A 991 60.35 -17.22 5.12
N THR A 992 60.43 -16.70 3.89
CA THR A 992 61.63 -16.63 2.99
C THR A 992 62.04 -17.73 2.00
N GLU A 993 62.56 -17.20 0.86
CA GLU A 993 63.50 -17.77 -0.15
C GLU A 993 63.00 -18.65 -1.32
N LYS A 994 63.05 -18.04 -2.52
CA LYS A 994 63.59 -18.55 -3.80
C LYS A 994 63.03 -19.87 -4.40
N ALA A 995 62.23 -19.72 -5.45
CA ALA A 995 62.64 -20.03 -6.83
C ALA A 995 61.73 -19.29 -7.84
#